data_AF-G4TAZ2-F1
#
_entry.id   AF-G4TAZ2-F1
#
_cell.length_a   1.000
_cell.length_b   1.000
_cell.length_c   1.000
_cell.angle_alpha   90.00
_cell.angle_beta   90.00
_cell.angle_gamma   90.00
#
_symmetry.space_group_name_H-M   'P 1'
#
loop_
_entity.id
_entity.type
_entity.pdbx_description
1 polymer ?
#
loop_
_entity_poly.entity_id
_entity_poly.type
_entity_poly.pdbx_seq_one_letter_code
_entity_poly.pdbx_strand_id
1 'polypeptide(L)'
;MTSRRLETPFLSATTSRAGSIKDVTIPEGRNIDSTPTRVDTIDDLEEGWVQTQVPDDYDPARDDPNTPAQAAWKKVKTRTHYYVPGTSWIPNYSMSLLLGDCIAGVTVASILIPQSISYATSLAKLPPLTGLFAAAIPGFIYALLGSCRQLNVGPEASLSLIVGQTLTKLIHSDPHGPPDDAHLVAIAISTIITFQVGVFTFLLGFVRLGFIDVILSRALLRGFVTAVAVVIAIEQLIPMVGLAGLEREVNPTTTPDKVAFIIDNIAAHGWVRIIPEIFLVVVISTFLSSVYRWDKRGIAILGDVALSKDDSYFDFPLRQENLDWFKATTPTAILISVIGFLDSLVAAKQNSGRFGYSISLNRELVALGSANLAGSFIPGTVPAFGAITRSKLNAELGCRSQMSSLVCSSLVLLAIFFLLPALHFLPKCVLAAIICLVVVGLVSEAPEDIHFFWSLGSWTDLALMALTFLLTVLWSVEVGVAISVTVSLLMVVHRSSRARMSILGRVPGTDKWKPVIENPDAQEPVPGILIIRIRESLDFANTSQLKERLRRLELYGASVHHPGDAPRRQQATVLAFHMADVETCDASATQIFMEIVQTYRNRGVSLYFAHLRNQPLKMFTKAGISKLLGEDAFQPNIAAVIERIETVDLAR
;
A
#
# COMPACT_ATOMS: atom_id res chain seq x y z
N MET A 1 11.14 -22.48 -49.89
CA MET A 1 12.34 -22.73 -49.06
C MET A 1 12.01 -22.35 -47.62
N THR A 2 11.92 -23.39 -46.78
CA THR A 2 12.01 -23.44 -45.31
C THR A 2 11.13 -22.51 -44.45
N SER A 3 9.94 -23.02 -44.14
CA SER A 3 9.28 -22.88 -42.84
C SER A 3 10.02 -23.68 -41.77
N ARG A 4 10.39 -23.08 -40.63
CA ARG A 4 10.86 -23.82 -39.44
C ARG A 4 9.93 -23.59 -38.26
N ARG A 5 9.34 -24.72 -37.84
CA ARG A 5 8.70 -24.97 -36.54
C ARG A 5 9.69 -24.64 -35.42
N LEU A 6 9.22 -23.98 -34.36
CA LEU A 6 9.89 -23.98 -33.07
C LEU A 6 9.21 -25.07 -32.22
N GLU A 7 9.85 -26.24 -32.25
CA GLU A 7 9.65 -27.32 -31.28
C GLU A 7 10.35 -26.94 -29.97
N THR A 8 9.63 -27.00 -28.87
CA THR A 8 10.18 -26.96 -27.51
C THR A 8 10.64 -28.37 -27.11
N PRO A 9 11.91 -28.59 -26.70
CA PRO A 9 12.33 -29.90 -26.24
C PRO A 9 12.24 -30.03 -24.71
N PHE A 10 11.58 -31.12 -24.31
CA PHE A 10 11.92 -32.04 -23.22
C PHE A 10 11.91 -31.58 -21.75
N LEU A 11 10.85 -32.03 -21.07
CA LEU A 11 10.92 -32.75 -19.79
C LEU A 11 11.75 -34.04 -19.95
N SER A 12 12.74 -34.29 -19.09
CA SER A 12 12.89 -35.56 -18.35
C SER A 12 14.03 -35.52 -17.32
N ALA A 13 13.81 -36.26 -16.23
CA ALA A 13 14.77 -36.76 -15.25
C ALA A 13 15.28 -35.80 -14.15
N THR A 14 14.62 -35.85 -12.99
CA THR A 14 15.26 -36.26 -11.72
C THR A 14 14.16 -36.62 -10.70
N THR A 15 13.75 -37.88 -10.75
CA THR A 15 13.05 -38.56 -9.66
C THR A 15 14.08 -38.95 -8.60
N SER A 16 14.03 -38.35 -7.41
CA SER A 16 14.66 -38.91 -6.21
C SER A 16 14.06 -38.32 -4.94
N ARG A 17 13.53 -39.21 -4.10
CA ARG A 17 13.16 -39.05 -2.68
C ARG A 17 11.87 -38.26 -2.37
N ALA A 18 10.73 -38.92 -2.57
CA ALA A 18 9.57 -38.73 -1.69
C ALA A 18 9.68 -39.72 -0.52
N GLY A 19 9.76 -39.18 0.70
CA GLY A 19 9.78 -39.94 1.94
C GLY A 19 8.40 -40.50 2.27
N SER A 20 8.42 -41.75 2.74
CA SER A 20 7.33 -42.57 3.23
C SER A 20 6.39 -41.85 4.22
N ILE A 21 5.10 -41.83 3.90
CA ILE A 21 4.02 -41.78 4.90
C ILE A 21 3.31 -43.13 4.81
N LYS A 22 3.80 -44.09 5.59
CA LYS A 22 3.05 -45.28 6.01
C LYS A 22 2.61 -45.01 7.44
N ASP A 23 1.32 -45.24 7.68
CA ASP A 23 0.63 -45.46 8.96
C ASP A 23 -0.62 -44.59 9.09
N VAL A 24 -1.63 -44.93 8.29
CA VAL A 24 -3.03 -44.74 8.68
C VAL A 24 -3.69 -46.11 8.57
N THR A 25 -3.84 -46.76 9.71
CA THR A 25 -4.61 -48.00 9.89
C THR A 25 -6.09 -47.69 9.67
N ILE A 26 -6.67 -48.28 8.61
CA ILE A 26 -8.12 -48.31 8.36
C ILE A 26 -8.67 -49.59 9.01
N PRO A 27 -9.78 -49.56 9.78
CA PRO A 27 -10.37 -50.79 10.29
C PRO A 27 -10.95 -51.62 9.14
N GLU A 28 -10.60 -52.91 9.12
CA GLU A 28 -11.11 -53.88 8.15
C GLU A 28 -12.64 -54.02 8.26
N GLY A 29 -13.32 -54.00 7.11
CA GLY A 29 -14.70 -54.49 7.03
C GLY A 29 -15.57 -53.82 5.97
N ARG A 30 -15.31 -54.10 4.69
CA ARG A 30 -16.31 -54.49 3.67
C ARG A 30 -15.68 -54.50 2.27
N ASN A 31 -15.76 -55.66 1.64
CA ASN A 31 -15.43 -55.91 0.25
C ASN A 31 -16.34 -55.07 -0.67
N ILE A 32 -15.77 -54.37 -1.64
CA ILE A 32 -16.52 -53.85 -2.79
C ILE A 32 -15.73 -54.19 -4.05
N ASP A 33 -16.09 -55.33 -4.64
CA ASP A 33 -15.89 -55.60 -6.07
C ASP A 33 -16.83 -54.68 -6.86
N SER A 34 -16.29 -53.81 -7.73
CA SER A 34 -16.80 -53.57 -9.08
C SER A 34 -16.06 -52.41 -9.77
N THR A 35 -15.70 -52.64 -11.03
CA THR A 35 -15.13 -51.70 -12.02
C THR A 35 -15.93 -50.40 -12.19
N PRO A 36 -15.30 -49.29 -12.66
CA PRO A 36 -15.97 -48.00 -12.74
C PRO A 36 -16.88 -47.91 -13.99
N THR A 37 -18.17 -47.71 -13.78
CA THR A 37 -19.12 -47.29 -14.82
C THR A 37 -19.03 -45.77 -15.06
N ARG A 38 -19.09 -45.40 -16.34
CA ARG A 38 -19.05 -44.03 -16.85
C ARG A 38 -20.40 -43.34 -16.63
N VAL A 39 -20.40 -42.14 -16.06
CA VAL A 39 -21.60 -41.33 -15.78
C VAL A 39 -21.75 -40.28 -16.88
N ASP A 40 -22.85 -40.33 -17.63
CA ASP A 40 -23.08 -39.48 -18.81
C ASP A 40 -24.24 -38.46 -18.61
N THR A 41 -24.85 -38.33 -17.41
CA THR A 41 -25.94 -37.35 -17.14
C THR A 41 -25.91 -36.72 -15.73
N ILE A 42 -26.43 -35.48 -15.60
CA ILE A 42 -26.46 -34.69 -14.35
C ILE A 42 -27.43 -35.27 -13.30
N ASP A 43 -28.45 -36.00 -13.72
CA ASP A 43 -29.45 -36.60 -12.81
C ASP A 43 -28.88 -37.76 -11.96
N ASP A 44 -27.76 -38.37 -12.38
CA ASP A 44 -27.07 -39.43 -11.61
C ASP A 44 -26.29 -38.86 -10.40
N LEU A 45 -26.17 -37.54 -10.27
CA LEU A 45 -25.49 -36.87 -9.16
C LEU A 45 -26.41 -36.52 -7.98
N GLU A 46 -27.74 -36.60 -8.15
CA GLU A 46 -28.70 -36.25 -7.08
C GLU A 46 -29.06 -37.43 -6.16
N GLU A 47 -28.88 -38.69 -6.58
CA GLU A 47 -29.18 -39.86 -5.72
C GLU A 47 -28.03 -40.27 -4.77
N GLY A 48 -26.89 -39.57 -4.80
CA GLY A 48 -25.70 -39.87 -3.99
C GLY A 48 -25.62 -39.19 -2.62
N TRP A 49 -26.64 -38.44 -2.20
CA TRP A 49 -26.66 -37.82 -0.87
C TRP A 49 -27.27 -38.78 0.14
N VAL A 50 -26.45 -39.68 0.69
CA VAL A 50 -26.76 -40.33 1.96
C VAL A 50 -26.91 -39.20 3.00
N GLN A 51 -28.16 -38.82 3.30
CA GLN A 51 -28.48 -38.07 4.51
C GLN A 51 -27.98 -38.91 5.69
N THR A 52 -26.86 -38.51 6.29
CA THR A 52 -26.47 -39.00 7.60
C THR A 52 -27.56 -38.56 8.57
N GLN A 53 -28.50 -39.47 8.85
CA GLN A 53 -29.48 -39.28 9.91
C GLN A 53 -28.71 -39.08 11.21
N VAL A 54 -28.83 -37.88 11.75
CA VAL A 54 -28.39 -37.56 13.10
C VAL A 54 -29.20 -38.45 14.04
N PRO A 55 -28.59 -39.28 14.90
CA PRO A 55 -29.33 -40.13 15.83
C PRO A 55 -30.31 -39.30 16.67
N ASP A 56 -31.51 -39.81 16.94
CA ASP A 56 -32.56 -39.11 17.70
C ASP A 56 -32.15 -38.74 19.15
N ASP A 57 -31.00 -39.26 19.62
CA ASP A 57 -30.41 -38.97 20.93
C ASP A 57 -29.32 -37.87 20.88
N TYR A 58 -29.15 -37.19 19.75
CA TYR A 58 -28.19 -36.10 19.58
C TYR A 58 -28.71 -34.80 20.19
N ASP A 59 -28.34 -34.55 21.44
CA ASP A 59 -28.51 -33.27 22.11
C ASP A 59 -27.28 -32.37 21.86
N PRO A 60 -27.40 -31.28 21.07
CA PRO A 60 -26.27 -30.40 20.75
C PRO A 60 -25.67 -29.69 21.98
N ALA A 61 -26.37 -29.69 23.13
CA ALA A 61 -25.86 -29.15 24.38
C ALA A 61 -25.01 -30.15 25.19
N ARG A 62 -25.10 -31.45 24.87
CA ARG A 62 -24.46 -32.53 25.63
C ARG A 62 -23.07 -32.94 25.08
N ASP A 63 -22.81 -32.62 23.81
CA ASP A 63 -21.60 -33.01 23.07
C ASP A 63 -20.65 -31.86 22.67
N ASP A 64 -20.83 -30.61 23.14
CA ASP A 64 -19.77 -29.58 23.04
C ASP A 64 -18.73 -29.81 24.16
N PRO A 65 -17.51 -30.30 23.87
CA PRO A 65 -16.54 -30.65 24.90
C PRO A 65 -15.89 -29.41 25.55
N ASN A 66 -16.23 -28.20 25.11
CA ASN A 66 -15.62 -26.98 25.63
C ASN A 66 -16.44 -26.37 26.75
N THR A 67 -15.92 -26.41 27.98
CA THR A 67 -16.41 -25.52 29.03
C THR A 67 -16.37 -24.06 28.55
N PRO A 68 -17.25 -23.16 29.05
CA PRO A 68 -17.27 -21.74 28.65
C PRO A 68 -15.89 -21.06 28.76
N ALA A 69 -15.09 -21.50 29.75
CA ALA A 69 -13.72 -21.07 29.95
C ALA A 69 -12.76 -21.52 28.83
N GLN A 70 -12.88 -22.76 28.33
CA GLN A 70 -12.07 -23.27 27.22
C GLN A 70 -12.45 -22.60 25.88
N ALA A 71 -13.75 -22.34 25.65
CA ALA A 71 -14.21 -21.58 24.49
C ALA A 71 -13.71 -20.12 24.53
N ALA A 72 -13.71 -19.48 25.70
CA ALA A 72 -13.14 -18.16 25.90
C ALA A 72 -11.62 -18.16 25.67
N TRP A 73 -10.90 -19.14 26.20
CA TRP A 73 -9.45 -19.29 26.00
C TRP A 73 -9.09 -19.50 24.52
N LYS A 74 -9.85 -20.34 23.80
CA LYS A 74 -9.67 -20.54 22.36
C LYS A 74 -9.90 -19.24 21.58
N LYS A 75 -10.93 -18.47 21.94
CA LYS A 75 -11.17 -17.13 21.34
C LYS A 75 -10.03 -16.16 21.64
N VAL A 76 -9.52 -16.11 22.88
CA VAL A 76 -8.38 -15.27 23.27
C VAL A 76 -7.12 -15.69 22.51
N LYS A 77 -6.83 -16.98 22.41
CA LYS A 77 -5.68 -17.52 21.68
C LYS A 77 -5.74 -17.16 20.19
N THR A 78 -6.88 -17.37 19.53
CA THR A 78 -7.05 -17.00 18.11
C THR A 78 -6.93 -15.50 17.89
N ARG A 79 -7.48 -14.67 18.79
CA ARG A 79 -7.32 -13.21 18.71
C ARG A 79 -5.87 -12.77 18.95
N THR A 80 -5.16 -13.42 19.87
CA THR A 80 -3.76 -13.10 20.17
C THR A 80 -2.87 -13.37 18.95
N HIS A 81 -3.04 -14.51 18.27
CA HIS A 81 -2.34 -14.79 17.02
C HIS A 81 -2.67 -13.81 15.89
N TYR A 82 -3.88 -13.25 15.90
CA TYR A 82 -4.31 -12.26 14.91
C TYR A 82 -3.66 -10.89 15.11
N TYR A 83 -3.57 -10.41 16.35
CA TYR A 83 -3.06 -9.07 16.70
C TYR A 83 -1.56 -9.03 17.01
N VAL A 84 -0.98 -10.14 17.47
CA VAL A 84 0.46 -10.29 17.75
C VAL A 84 0.98 -11.49 16.97
N PRO A 85 1.31 -11.30 15.67
CA PRO A 85 1.82 -12.36 14.80
C PRO A 85 3.03 -13.12 15.39
N GLY A 86 3.84 -12.47 16.21
CA GLY A 86 4.94 -13.06 17.00
C GLY A 86 4.55 -14.34 17.73
N THR A 87 3.38 -14.35 18.36
CA THR A 87 2.88 -15.53 19.08
C THR A 87 2.54 -16.70 18.17
N SER A 88 2.32 -16.46 16.88
CA SER A 88 2.01 -17.48 15.88
C SER A 88 3.26 -17.99 15.18
N TRP A 89 4.22 -17.12 14.83
CA TRP A 89 5.36 -17.53 14.01
C TRP A 89 6.53 -18.05 14.84
N ILE A 90 6.78 -17.52 16.05
CA ILE A 90 7.90 -17.96 16.91
C ILE A 90 7.78 -19.44 17.29
N PRO A 91 6.61 -19.95 17.75
CA PRO A 91 6.49 -21.37 18.11
C PRO A 91 6.53 -22.33 16.91
N ASN A 92 6.14 -21.83 15.72
CA ASN A 92 6.10 -22.60 14.48
C ASN A 92 7.38 -22.41 13.64
N TYR A 93 8.44 -21.86 14.23
CA TYR A 93 9.67 -21.57 13.51
C TYR A 93 10.48 -22.84 13.23
N SER A 94 10.78 -23.10 11.95
CA SER A 94 11.64 -24.21 11.55
C SER A 94 13.11 -23.81 11.62
N MET A 95 13.92 -24.60 12.34
CA MET A 95 15.36 -24.40 12.44
C MET A 95 16.09 -24.53 11.09
N SER A 96 15.46 -25.13 10.08
CA SER A 96 16.00 -25.17 8.71
C SER A 96 16.09 -23.79 8.06
N LEU A 97 15.28 -22.81 8.52
CA LEU A 97 15.28 -21.44 7.99
C LEU A 97 16.30 -20.53 8.68
N LEU A 98 16.86 -20.98 9.81
CA LEU A 98 17.75 -20.19 10.66
C LEU A 98 18.98 -19.68 9.90
N LEU A 99 19.59 -20.53 9.08
CA LEU A 99 20.79 -20.14 8.34
C LEU A 99 20.49 -19.00 7.34
N GLY A 100 19.37 -19.10 6.60
CA GLY A 100 18.97 -18.07 5.64
C GLY A 100 18.59 -16.76 6.33
N ASP A 101 17.81 -16.83 7.42
CA ASP A 101 17.42 -15.64 8.18
C ASP A 101 18.62 -14.97 8.88
N CYS A 102 19.59 -15.75 9.38
CA CYS A 102 20.82 -15.23 9.98
C CYS A 102 21.73 -14.54 8.94
N ILE A 103 21.96 -15.16 7.78
CA ILE A 103 22.78 -14.56 6.72
C ILE A 103 22.14 -13.26 6.24
N ALA A 104 20.82 -13.26 6.02
CA ALA A 104 20.09 -12.08 5.62
C ALA A 104 20.16 -10.99 6.69
N GLY A 105 19.95 -11.33 7.97
CA GLY A 105 20.02 -10.40 9.10
C GLY A 105 21.40 -9.77 9.29
N VAL A 106 22.48 -10.56 9.21
CA VAL A 106 23.87 -10.09 9.27
C VAL A 106 24.20 -9.16 8.11
N THR A 107 23.78 -9.52 6.90
CA THR A 107 24.05 -8.71 5.71
C THR A 107 23.29 -7.38 5.77
N VAL A 108 22.01 -7.40 6.16
CA VAL A 108 21.22 -6.18 6.32
C VAL A 108 21.77 -5.32 7.45
N ALA A 109 22.19 -5.90 8.58
CA ALA A 109 22.83 -5.16 9.67
C ALA A 109 24.12 -4.46 9.22
N SER A 110 24.93 -5.14 8.39
CA SER A 110 26.19 -4.58 7.87
C SER A 110 25.99 -3.31 7.04
N ILE A 111 24.83 -3.16 6.42
CA ILE A 111 24.45 -1.95 5.67
C ILE A 111 23.70 -0.97 6.58
N LEU A 112 22.83 -1.47 7.45
CA LEU A 112 21.97 -0.66 8.31
C LEU A 112 22.77 0.14 9.36
N ILE A 113 23.82 -0.43 9.95
CA ILE A 113 24.68 0.25 10.93
C ILE A 113 25.28 1.55 10.35
N PRO A 114 26.07 1.50 9.26
CA PRO A 114 26.64 2.72 8.67
C PRO A 114 25.56 3.68 8.15
N GLN A 115 24.48 3.17 7.56
CA GLN A 115 23.38 4.00 7.08
C GLN A 115 22.70 4.78 8.21
N SER A 116 22.40 4.12 9.32
CA SER A 116 21.70 4.73 10.46
C SER A 116 22.53 5.83 11.10
N ILE A 117 23.85 5.62 11.19
CA ILE A 117 24.80 6.65 11.63
C ILE A 117 24.76 7.84 10.68
N SER A 118 24.85 7.59 9.37
CA SER A 118 24.83 8.65 8.35
C SER A 118 23.53 9.46 8.38
N TYR A 119 22.38 8.78 8.47
CA TYR A 119 21.07 9.43 8.50
C TYR A 119 20.89 10.29 9.76
N ALA A 120 21.34 9.82 10.93
CA ALA A 120 21.33 10.63 12.13
C ALA A 120 22.25 11.85 12.00
N THR A 121 23.52 11.67 11.63
CA THR A 121 24.51 12.76 11.69
C THR A 121 24.43 13.75 10.54
N SER A 122 24.19 13.26 9.33
CA SER A 122 24.32 14.06 8.11
C SER A 122 22.97 14.65 7.71
N LEU A 123 21.87 13.91 7.90
CA LEU A 123 20.53 14.35 7.49
C LEU A 123 19.77 14.96 8.67
N ALA A 124 19.62 14.23 9.78
CA ALA A 124 18.88 14.70 10.95
C ALA A 124 19.66 15.69 11.82
N LYS A 125 20.99 15.82 11.62
CA LYS A 125 21.92 16.61 12.44
C LYS A 125 21.89 16.23 13.94
N LEU A 126 21.67 14.95 14.21
CA LEU A 126 21.60 14.34 15.55
C LEU A 126 22.83 13.47 15.84
N PRO A 127 23.09 13.14 17.12
CA PRO A 127 24.15 12.21 17.48
C PRO A 127 23.99 10.82 16.82
N PRO A 128 25.09 10.12 16.45
CA PRO A 128 25.02 8.80 15.79
C PRO A 128 24.17 7.75 16.53
N LEU A 129 24.17 7.81 17.87
CA LEU A 129 23.44 6.90 18.73
C LEU A 129 21.94 6.89 18.45
N THR A 130 21.36 8.04 18.12
CA THR A 130 19.91 8.15 17.88
C THR A 130 19.47 7.32 16.68
N GLY A 131 20.28 7.32 15.62
CA GLY A 131 20.06 6.50 14.43
C GLY A 131 20.21 5.01 14.72
N LEU A 132 21.23 4.61 15.48
CA LEU A 132 21.45 3.21 15.82
C LEU A 132 20.31 2.65 16.71
N PHE A 133 19.83 3.42 17.68
CA PHE A 133 18.66 3.03 18.47
C PHE A 133 17.37 2.97 17.63
N ALA A 134 17.19 3.90 16.69
CA ALA A 134 16.09 3.88 15.73
C ALA A 134 16.14 2.66 14.78
N ALA A 135 17.33 2.08 14.56
CA ALA A 135 17.48 0.86 13.79
C ALA A 135 17.24 -0.42 14.62
N ALA A 136 17.57 -0.40 15.92
CA ALA A 136 17.43 -1.57 16.78
C ALA A 136 16.02 -1.73 17.35
N ILE A 137 15.50 -0.73 18.08
CA ILE A 137 14.28 -0.89 18.89
C ILE A 137 13.02 -1.08 18.03
N PRO A 138 12.74 -0.22 17.03
CA PRO A 138 11.61 -0.42 16.14
C PRO A 138 11.66 -1.78 15.41
N GLY A 139 12.86 -2.25 15.04
CA GLY A 139 13.06 -3.55 14.40
C GLY A 139 12.63 -4.73 15.29
N PHE A 140 12.97 -4.70 16.59
CA PHE A 140 12.52 -5.70 17.56
C PHE A 140 10.99 -5.74 17.70
N ILE A 141 10.38 -4.59 17.90
CA ILE A 141 8.94 -4.49 18.10
C ILE A 141 8.19 -4.89 16.83
N TYR A 142 8.69 -4.48 15.67
CA TYR A 142 8.13 -4.88 14.39
C TYR A 142 8.25 -6.39 14.14
N ALA A 143 9.33 -7.04 14.53
CA ALA A 143 9.44 -8.50 14.38
C ALA A 143 8.36 -9.27 15.17
N LEU A 144 7.86 -8.69 16.28
CA LEU A 144 6.79 -9.26 17.10
C LEU A 144 5.38 -8.94 16.59
N LEU A 145 5.15 -7.73 16.08
CA LEU A 145 3.82 -7.23 15.72
C LEU A 145 3.55 -7.24 14.20
N GLY A 146 4.59 -7.15 13.39
CA GLY A 146 4.53 -7.02 11.94
C GLY A 146 4.15 -8.33 11.25
N SER A 147 3.45 -8.21 10.12
CA SER A 147 3.01 -9.34 9.32
C SER A 147 3.88 -9.60 8.08
N CYS A 148 4.61 -8.59 7.58
CA CYS A 148 5.54 -8.75 6.45
C CYS A 148 6.88 -9.34 6.89
N ARG A 149 7.14 -10.61 6.54
CA ARG A 149 8.30 -11.37 7.03
C ARG A 149 9.66 -10.82 6.59
N GLN A 150 9.71 -10.19 5.42
CA GLN A 150 10.96 -9.67 4.84
C GLN A 150 11.16 -8.17 5.10
N LEU A 151 10.17 -7.48 5.67
CA LEU A 151 10.26 -6.03 5.89
C LEU A 151 11.29 -5.74 6.97
N ASN A 152 12.31 -4.96 6.61
CA ASN A 152 13.30 -4.46 7.56
C ASN A 152 12.95 -3.02 7.94
N VAL A 153 12.67 -2.81 9.22
CA VAL A 153 12.32 -1.51 9.80
C VAL A 153 13.56 -0.83 10.37
N GLY A 154 13.72 0.46 10.12
CA GLY A 154 14.79 1.29 10.68
C GLY A 154 14.70 2.73 10.15
N PRO A 155 15.65 3.61 10.49
CA PRO A 155 15.64 4.99 10.01
C PRO A 155 15.74 5.03 8.48
N GLU A 156 15.09 6.02 7.90
CA GLU A 156 15.00 6.24 6.45
C GLU A 156 15.54 7.64 6.11
N ALA A 157 16.16 7.78 4.94
CA ALA A 157 16.89 8.98 4.55
C ALA A 157 15.96 10.19 4.41
N SER A 158 14.85 10.05 3.66
CA SER A 158 13.87 11.11 3.45
C SER A 158 13.24 11.57 4.76
N LEU A 159 12.88 10.64 5.65
CA LEU A 159 12.31 10.98 6.96
C LEU A 159 13.31 11.67 7.88
N SER A 160 14.57 11.21 7.86
CA SER A 160 15.65 11.82 8.64
C SER A 160 15.96 13.25 8.18
N LEU A 161 15.86 13.51 6.87
CA LEU A 161 16.00 14.85 6.31
C LEU A 161 14.88 15.78 6.79
N ILE A 162 13.62 15.33 6.78
CA ILE A 162 12.46 16.10 7.27
C ILE A 162 12.64 16.46 8.75
N VAL A 163 13.11 15.51 9.56
CA VAL A 163 13.46 15.75 10.97
C VAL A 163 14.54 16.82 11.08
N GLY A 164 15.65 16.69 10.34
CA GLY A 164 16.76 17.65 10.39
C GLY A 164 16.39 19.07 9.92
N GLN A 165 15.55 19.19 8.89
CA GLN A 165 15.00 20.48 8.45
C GLN A 165 14.10 21.10 9.52
N THR A 166 13.26 20.30 10.17
CA THR A 166 12.38 20.76 11.25
C THR A 166 13.20 21.20 12.47
N LEU A 167 14.21 20.42 12.87
CA LEU A 167 15.16 20.80 13.92
C LEU A 167 15.84 22.13 13.61
N THR A 168 16.39 22.26 12.40
CA THR A 168 17.07 23.49 11.98
C THR A 168 16.10 24.68 12.06
N LYS A 169 14.88 24.54 11.54
CA LYS A 169 13.87 25.60 11.60
C LYS A 169 13.49 25.99 13.03
N LEU A 170 13.21 25.02 13.91
CA LEU A 170 12.74 25.29 15.27
C LEU A 170 13.85 25.87 16.16
N ILE A 171 15.07 25.35 16.07
CA ILE A 171 16.22 25.87 16.83
C ILE A 171 16.54 27.32 16.43
N HIS A 172 16.44 27.67 15.15
CA HIS A 172 16.69 29.06 14.69
C HIS A 172 15.51 30.00 14.99
N SER A 173 14.31 29.48 15.25
CA SER A 173 13.10 30.28 15.50
C SER A 173 12.83 30.50 16.99
N ASP A 174 13.68 30.00 17.89
CA ASP A 174 13.49 30.12 19.33
C ASP A 174 13.71 31.57 19.80
N PRO A 175 12.69 32.24 20.39
CA PRO A 175 12.80 33.62 20.87
C PRO A 175 13.83 33.83 21.99
N HIS A 176 14.28 32.75 22.66
CA HIS A 176 15.20 32.81 23.79
C HIS A 176 16.68 32.76 23.39
N GLY A 177 17.00 32.75 22.09
CA GLY A 177 18.36 32.59 21.56
C GLY A 177 18.77 31.13 21.44
N PRO A 178 19.85 30.79 20.70
CA PRO A 178 20.31 29.41 20.61
C PRO A 178 20.68 28.94 22.02
N PRO A 179 20.06 27.86 22.53
CA PRO A 179 20.36 27.37 23.88
C PRO A 179 21.84 26.97 23.96
N ASP A 180 22.47 27.18 25.11
CA ASP A 180 23.84 26.75 25.39
C ASP A 180 24.06 25.25 25.05
N ASP A 181 22.96 24.46 25.08
CA ASP A 181 22.90 23.05 24.70
C ASP A 181 21.98 22.76 23.49
N ALA A 182 22.25 23.36 22.33
CA ALA A 182 21.50 23.11 21.09
C ALA A 182 21.32 21.61 20.74
N HIS A 183 22.27 20.76 21.16
CA HIS A 183 22.18 19.31 20.99
C HIS A 183 21.10 18.64 21.85
N LEU A 184 20.86 19.10 23.08
CA LEU A 184 19.83 18.53 23.95
C LEU A 184 18.43 18.89 23.45
N VAL A 185 18.24 20.13 22.98
CA VAL A 185 16.97 20.56 22.36
C VAL A 185 16.69 19.77 21.08
N ALA A 186 17.70 19.52 20.25
CA ALA A 186 17.57 18.66 19.08
C ALA A 186 17.08 17.24 19.43
N ILE A 187 17.61 16.64 20.51
CA ILE A 187 17.19 15.33 21.04
C ILE A 187 15.74 15.39 21.52
N ALA A 188 15.34 16.42 22.27
CA ALA A 188 13.97 16.62 22.75
C ALA A 188 12.96 16.70 21.60
N ILE A 189 13.24 17.55 20.60
CA ILE A 189 12.41 17.72 19.41
C ILE A 189 12.29 16.41 18.62
N SER A 190 13.39 15.68 18.42
CA SER A 190 13.34 14.39 17.72
C SER A 190 12.52 13.35 18.48
N THR A 191 12.66 13.31 19.81
CA THR A 191 11.89 12.40 20.68
C THR A 191 10.39 12.63 20.53
N ILE A 192 9.95 13.90 20.57
CA ILE A 192 8.52 14.22 20.48
C ILE A 192 7.97 13.97 19.07
N ILE A 193 8.76 14.23 18.01
CA ILE A 193 8.38 13.86 16.64
C ILE A 193 8.18 12.35 16.55
N THR A 194 9.12 11.54 17.02
CA THR A 194 9.03 10.07 16.97
C THR A 194 7.85 9.53 17.78
N PHE A 195 7.58 10.10 18.95
CA PHE A 195 6.39 9.79 19.73
C PHE A 195 5.10 10.09 18.95
N GLN A 196 4.97 11.32 18.41
CA GLN A 196 3.79 11.73 17.64
C GLN A 196 3.60 10.87 16.39
N VAL A 197 4.67 10.55 15.68
CA VAL A 197 4.65 9.64 14.52
C VAL A 197 4.14 8.26 14.93
N GLY A 198 4.60 7.74 16.07
CA GLY A 198 4.10 6.49 16.62
C GLY A 198 2.60 6.54 16.93
N VAL A 199 2.13 7.61 17.59
CA VAL A 199 0.72 7.82 17.92
C VAL A 199 -0.13 7.91 16.65
N PHE A 200 0.22 8.78 15.71
CA PHE A 200 -0.56 8.97 14.49
C PHE A 200 -0.61 7.68 13.67
N THR A 201 0.54 7.03 13.45
CA THR A 201 0.60 5.77 12.69
C THR A 201 -0.22 4.66 13.35
N PHE A 202 -0.14 4.55 14.69
CA PHE A 202 -0.95 3.60 15.46
C PHE A 202 -2.44 3.88 15.33
N LEU A 203 -2.85 5.16 15.45
CA LEU A 203 -4.24 5.58 15.32
C LEU A 203 -4.78 5.34 13.91
N LEU A 204 -4.01 5.61 12.87
CA LEU A 204 -4.38 5.31 11.48
C LEU A 204 -4.68 3.80 11.31
N GLY A 205 -3.85 2.94 11.89
CA GLY A 205 -4.07 1.49 11.89
C GLY A 205 -5.28 1.06 12.71
N PHE A 206 -5.46 1.66 13.89
CA PHE A 206 -6.54 1.37 14.83
C PHE A 206 -7.92 1.73 14.26
N VAL A 207 -8.03 2.91 13.62
CA VAL A 207 -9.25 3.39 12.93
C VAL A 207 -9.47 2.67 11.59
N ARG A 208 -8.57 1.76 11.21
CA ARG A 208 -8.62 0.96 9.98
C ARG A 208 -8.51 1.79 8.70
N LEU A 209 -7.70 2.85 8.72
CA LEU A 209 -7.43 3.73 7.59
C LEU A 209 -6.45 3.14 6.56
N GLY A 210 -6.08 1.85 6.68
CA GLY A 210 -5.29 1.13 5.68
C GLY A 210 -5.98 0.98 4.32
N PHE A 211 -7.24 1.40 4.17
CA PHE A 211 -7.89 1.51 2.84
C PHE A 211 -7.22 2.58 1.95
N ILE A 212 -6.41 3.48 2.52
CA ILE A 212 -5.65 4.51 1.76
C ILE A 212 -4.82 3.89 0.64
N ASP A 213 -4.43 2.62 0.78
CA ASP A 213 -3.86 1.82 -0.30
C ASP A 213 -4.61 1.87 -1.64
N VAL A 214 -5.95 1.89 -1.60
CA VAL A 214 -6.78 1.96 -2.81
C VAL A 214 -6.55 3.26 -3.59
N ILE A 215 -6.09 4.31 -2.91
CA ILE A 215 -5.85 5.64 -3.48
C ILE A 215 -4.44 5.72 -4.12
N LEU A 216 -3.55 4.78 -3.81
CA LEU A 216 -2.15 4.83 -4.24
C LEU A 216 -1.96 4.00 -5.51
N SER A 217 -1.98 4.67 -6.65
CA SER A 217 -1.68 4.02 -7.92
C SER A 217 -0.22 3.55 -7.97
N ARG A 218 0.05 2.47 -8.71
CA ARG A 218 1.44 2.00 -8.93
C ARG A 218 2.29 3.10 -9.56
N ALA A 219 1.72 3.90 -10.46
CA ALA A 219 2.40 4.99 -11.12
C ALA A 219 2.84 6.10 -10.15
N LEU A 220 1.98 6.45 -9.18
CA LEU A 220 2.32 7.39 -8.11
C LEU A 220 3.51 6.85 -7.29
N LEU A 221 3.44 5.59 -6.85
CA LEU A 221 4.49 4.98 -6.03
C LEU A 221 5.83 4.93 -6.78
N ARG A 222 5.83 4.58 -8.07
CA ARG A 222 7.05 4.56 -8.89
C ARG A 222 7.64 5.95 -9.10
N GLY A 223 6.79 6.95 -9.38
CA GLY A 223 7.22 8.34 -9.54
C GLY A 223 7.84 8.89 -8.26
N PHE A 224 7.22 8.58 -7.12
CA PHE A 224 7.73 8.93 -5.79
C PHE A 224 9.08 8.26 -5.49
N VAL A 225 9.19 6.93 -5.59
CA VAL A 225 10.43 6.19 -5.29
C VAL A 225 11.60 6.67 -6.16
N THR A 226 11.36 6.93 -7.46
CA THR A 226 12.38 7.44 -8.38
C THR A 226 12.84 8.85 -7.98
N ALA A 227 11.91 9.70 -7.55
CA ALA A 227 12.22 11.06 -7.14
C ALA A 227 13.00 11.11 -5.84
N VAL A 228 12.57 10.34 -4.82
CA VAL A 228 13.27 10.21 -3.55
C VAL A 228 14.69 9.66 -3.79
N ALA A 229 14.85 8.67 -4.67
CA ALA A 229 16.17 8.17 -5.03
C ALA A 229 17.08 9.28 -5.60
N VAL A 230 16.58 10.10 -6.52
CA VAL A 230 17.35 11.24 -7.08
C VAL A 230 17.69 12.28 -6.01
N VAL A 231 16.74 12.65 -5.16
CA VAL A 231 16.97 13.59 -4.04
C VAL A 231 18.06 13.05 -3.11
N ILE A 232 17.97 11.78 -2.70
CA ILE A 232 19.00 11.14 -1.87
C ILE A 232 20.35 11.14 -2.60
N ALA A 233 20.41 10.87 -3.91
CA ALA A 233 21.66 10.91 -4.68
C ALA A 233 22.37 12.26 -4.54
N ILE A 234 21.62 13.35 -4.65
CA ILE A 234 22.12 14.73 -4.58
C ILE A 234 22.60 15.03 -3.15
N GLU A 235 21.81 14.67 -2.13
CA GLU A 235 22.16 14.85 -0.71
C GLU A 235 23.46 14.11 -0.35
N GLN A 236 23.65 12.89 -0.86
CA GLN A 236 24.85 12.10 -0.56
C GLN A 236 26.06 12.52 -1.37
N LEU A 237 25.87 13.19 -2.52
CA LEU A 237 26.97 13.70 -3.31
C LEU A 237 27.80 14.73 -2.50
N ILE A 238 27.15 15.59 -1.71
CA ILE A 238 27.80 16.63 -0.89
C ILE A 238 28.88 16.06 0.08
N PRO A 239 28.56 15.13 1.00
CA PRO A 239 29.57 14.49 1.84
C PRO A 239 30.52 13.59 1.05
N MET A 240 30.11 13.05 -0.10
CA MET A 240 30.97 12.20 -0.94
C MET A 240 32.13 12.99 -1.56
N VAL A 241 31.91 14.25 -1.97
CA VAL A 241 32.97 15.17 -2.42
C VAL A 241 33.62 16.00 -1.30
N GLY A 242 33.27 15.74 -0.03
CA GLY A 242 33.89 16.39 1.12
C GLY A 242 33.40 17.83 1.40
N LEU A 243 32.27 18.24 0.81
CA LEU A 243 31.73 19.59 0.91
C LEU A 243 30.81 19.82 2.13
N ALA A 244 30.67 18.82 3.00
CA ALA A 244 29.76 18.86 4.15
C ALA A 244 30.05 20.00 5.17
N GLY A 245 31.28 20.51 5.21
CA GLY A 245 31.62 21.69 6.02
C GLY A 245 31.02 22.96 5.44
N LEU A 246 31.28 23.20 4.15
CA LEU A 246 30.79 24.36 3.38
C LEU A 246 29.26 24.38 3.28
N GLU A 247 28.62 23.22 3.16
CA GLU A 247 27.16 23.11 3.14
C GLU A 247 26.53 23.70 4.40
N ARG A 248 27.16 23.53 5.58
CA ARG A 248 26.62 24.07 6.84
C ARG A 248 26.67 25.59 6.91
N GLU A 249 27.63 26.20 6.22
CA GLU A 249 27.80 27.65 6.17
C GLU A 249 26.87 28.29 5.15
N VAL A 250 26.76 27.68 3.96
CA VAL A 250 25.94 28.21 2.84
C VAL A 250 24.45 27.84 2.99
N ASN A 251 24.16 26.71 3.64
CA ASN A 251 22.83 26.16 3.91
C ASN A 251 21.87 26.18 2.70
N PRO A 252 22.23 25.56 1.55
CA PRO A 252 21.35 25.47 0.39
C PRO A 252 20.06 24.72 0.72
N THR A 253 18.91 25.35 0.46
CA THR A 253 17.62 24.85 0.96
C THR A 253 16.89 23.92 0.01
N THR A 254 16.92 24.18 -1.30
CA THR A 254 16.17 23.39 -2.29
C THR A 254 17.10 22.42 -3.03
N THR A 255 16.53 21.36 -3.61
CA THR A 255 17.29 20.39 -4.43
C THR A 255 18.04 21.08 -5.58
N PRO A 256 17.44 22.02 -6.33
CA PRO A 256 18.16 22.79 -7.34
C PRO A 256 19.32 23.61 -6.76
N ASP A 257 19.15 24.25 -5.59
CA ASP A 257 20.22 25.01 -4.93
C ASP A 257 21.40 24.09 -4.57
N LYS A 258 21.10 22.88 -4.11
CA LYS A 258 22.12 21.87 -3.78
C LYS A 258 22.89 21.42 -5.02
N VAL A 259 22.20 21.24 -6.16
CA VAL A 259 22.85 20.92 -7.44
C VAL A 259 23.78 22.06 -7.87
N ALA A 260 23.32 23.31 -7.81
CA ALA A 260 24.14 24.48 -8.14
C ALA A 260 25.37 24.57 -7.21
N PHE A 261 25.16 24.43 -5.90
CA PHE A 261 26.22 24.40 -4.90
C PHE A 261 27.29 23.34 -5.21
N ILE A 262 26.87 22.12 -5.60
CA ILE A 262 27.81 21.06 -5.98
C ILE A 262 28.59 21.47 -7.24
N ILE A 263 27.92 21.95 -8.29
CA ILE A 263 28.57 22.36 -9.55
C ILE A 263 29.62 23.44 -9.30
N ASP A 264 29.32 24.42 -8.46
CA ASP A 264 30.21 25.55 -8.18
C ASP A 264 31.45 25.14 -7.36
N ASN A 265 31.34 24.10 -6.52
CA ASN A 265 32.38 23.73 -5.55
C ASN A 265 33.14 22.43 -5.89
N ILE A 266 32.66 21.63 -6.85
CA ILE A 266 33.25 20.32 -7.18
C ILE A 266 34.65 20.40 -7.79
N ALA A 267 34.94 21.48 -8.53
CA ALA A 267 36.23 21.66 -9.21
C ALA A 267 37.40 21.94 -8.23
N ALA A 268 37.11 22.46 -7.03
CA ALA A 268 38.12 22.81 -6.04
C ALA A 268 38.53 21.64 -5.11
N HIS A 269 37.68 20.61 -4.97
CA HIS A 269 37.83 19.57 -3.94
C HIS A 269 37.68 18.11 -4.42
N GLY A 270 37.48 17.86 -5.72
CA GLY A 270 37.01 16.55 -6.20
C GLY A 270 38.06 15.45 -6.35
N TRP A 271 38.18 14.54 -5.38
CA TRP A 271 38.66 13.15 -5.59
C TRP A 271 37.57 12.16 -5.17
N VAL A 272 36.87 11.58 -6.15
CA VAL A 272 35.84 10.55 -5.92
C VAL A 272 36.48 9.17 -5.89
N ARG A 273 36.35 8.44 -4.78
CA ARG A 273 36.87 7.06 -4.65
C ARG A 273 35.73 6.09 -4.40
N ILE A 274 35.39 5.31 -5.43
CA ILE A 274 34.38 4.24 -5.37
C ILE A 274 35.08 2.97 -4.89
N ILE A 275 34.59 2.33 -3.82
CA ILE A 275 35.01 0.99 -3.41
C ILE A 275 33.75 0.19 -3.00
N PRO A 276 33.47 -0.99 -3.59
CA PRO A 276 32.42 -1.89 -3.13
C PRO A 276 32.93 -3.03 -2.20
N GLU A 277 31.96 -3.81 -1.67
CA GLU A 277 31.93 -4.61 -0.42
C GLU A 277 31.81 -3.77 0.86
N ILE A 278 30.59 -3.28 1.13
CA ILE A 278 30.20 -2.30 2.17
C ILE A 278 30.89 -2.54 3.53
N PHE A 279 30.86 -3.77 4.04
CA PHE A 279 31.44 -4.09 5.34
C PHE A 279 32.97 -3.99 5.33
N LEU A 280 33.63 -4.58 4.32
CA LEU A 280 35.08 -4.52 4.15
C LEU A 280 35.54 -3.08 3.92
N VAL A 281 34.78 -2.29 3.17
CA VAL A 281 35.07 -0.88 2.94
C VAL A 281 34.99 -0.09 4.23
N VAL A 282 33.95 -0.27 5.05
CA VAL A 282 33.84 0.39 6.36
C VAL A 282 35.02 0.01 7.25
N VAL A 283 35.35 -1.27 7.35
CA VAL A 283 36.47 -1.75 8.20
C VAL A 283 37.82 -1.24 7.70
N ILE A 284 38.13 -1.45 6.42
CA ILE A 284 39.41 -1.06 5.81
C ILE A 284 39.56 0.46 5.82
N SER A 285 38.52 1.22 5.48
CA SER A 285 38.59 2.69 5.50
C SER A 285 38.77 3.25 6.90
N THR A 286 38.10 2.66 7.91
CA THR A 286 38.29 3.05 9.32
C THR A 286 39.71 2.74 9.77
N PHE A 287 40.22 1.56 9.43
CA PHE A 287 41.59 1.16 9.73
C PHE A 287 42.61 2.10 9.07
N LEU A 288 42.52 2.33 7.76
CA LEU A 288 43.41 3.23 7.03
C LEU A 288 43.31 4.67 7.55
N SER A 289 42.10 5.15 7.84
CA SER A 289 41.86 6.48 8.42
C SER A 289 42.55 6.63 9.78
N SER A 290 42.50 5.59 10.62
CA SER A 290 43.17 5.58 11.92
C SER A 290 44.71 5.65 11.79
N VAL A 291 45.28 4.92 10.83
CA VAL A 291 46.73 4.86 10.60
C VAL A 291 47.25 6.15 9.96
N TYR A 292 46.60 6.62 8.89
CA TYR A 292 47.05 7.77 8.12
C TYR A 292 46.54 9.12 8.64
N ARG A 293 45.72 9.09 9.70
CA ARG A 293 45.12 10.28 10.34
C ARG A 293 44.50 11.23 9.34
N TRP A 294 43.56 10.68 8.56
CA TRP A 294 42.81 11.43 7.54
C TRP A 294 42.00 12.58 8.13
N ASP A 295 41.62 12.49 9.40
CA ASP A 295 41.03 13.56 10.21
C ASP A 295 41.87 14.86 10.16
N LYS A 296 43.19 14.75 10.27
CA LYS A 296 44.11 15.91 10.23
C LYS A 296 44.33 16.45 8.82
N ARG A 297 43.89 15.74 7.79
CA ARG A 297 44.06 16.10 6.36
C ARG A 297 42.80 16.71 5.76
N GLY A 298 41.82 17.09 6.59
CA GLY A 298 40.57 17.73 6.16
C GLY A 298 39.44 16.76 5.80
N ILE A 299 39.61 15.45 5.97
CA ILE A 299 38.53 14.48 5.75
C ILE A 299 37.67 14.41 7.01
N ALA A 300 36.39 14.70 6.88
CA ALA A 300 35.43 14.59 7.97
C ALA A 300 35.26 13.13 8.41
N ILE A 301 35.59 12.84 9.67
CA ILE A 301 35.40 11.54 10.34
C ILE A 301 34.16 11.56 11.24
N LEU A 302 33.71 10.38 11.66
CA LEU A 302 32.60 10.22 12.61
C LEU A 302 32.89 10.92 13.95
N GLY A 303 34.09 10.71 14.50
CA GLY A 303 34.53 11.30 15.76
C GLY A 303 34.05 10.54 17.00
N ASP A 304 34.28 11.13 18.17
CA ASP A 304 33.87 10.55 19.45
C ASP A 304 32.35 10.54 19.59
N VAL A 305 31.80 9.36 19.84
CA VAL A 305 30.40 9.19 20.16
C VAL A 305 30.30 8.95 21.65
N ALA A 306 29.99 10.01 22.39
CA ALA A 306 29.79 9.90 23.83
C ALA A 306 28.57 9.01 24.11
N LEU A 307 28.83 7.80 24.63
CA LEU A 307 27.83 7.06 25.38
C LEU A 307 27.68 7.82 26.70
N SER A 308 26.62 8.63 26.85
CA SER A 308 26.34 9.29 28.13
C SER A 308 26.33 8.24 29.24
N LYS A 309 27.31 8.33 30.14
CA LYS A 309 27.58 7.30 31.16
C LYS A 309 26.70 7.50 32.40
N ASP A 310 26.02 8.65 32.49
CA ASP A 310 25.29 9.11 33.68
C ASP A 310 23.78 9.32 33.45
N ASP A 311 23.27 9.20 32.22
CA ASP A 311 21.82 9.30 31.92
C ASP A 311 21.21 7.93 31.60
N SER A 312 19.96 7.71 32.02
CA SER A 312 19.22 6.52 31.62
C SER A 312 18.94 6.56 30.11
N TYR A 313 19.34 5.52 29.37
CA TYR A 313 18.98 5.35 27.95
C TYR A 313 17.46 5.29 27.69
N PHE A 314 16.69 5.11 28.76
CA PHE A 314 15.24 5.08 28.73
C PHE A 314 14.69 6.32 29.41
N ASP A 315 13.76 6.98 28.75
CA ASP A 315 13.06 8.14 29.26
C ASP A 315 11.61 8.18 28.78
N PHE A 316 10.74 8.83 29.54
CA PHE A 316 9.36 9.06 29.14
C PHE A 316 9.28 10.21 28.12
N PRO A 317 8.69 9.99 26.91
CA PRO A 317 8.71 10.97 25.85
C PRO A 317 7.92 12.25 26.15
N LEU A 318 6.92 12.22 27.04
CA LEU A 318 6.08 13.37 27.38
C LEU A 318 6.55 14.12 28.64
N ARG A 319 7.86 14.35 28.76
CA ARG A 319 8.41 15.29 29.75
C ARG A 319 8.03 16.73 29.42
N GLN A 320 8.05 17.60 30.43
CA GLN A 320 7.67 19.01 30.28
C GLN A 320 8.50 19.72 29.20
N GLU A 321 9.81 19.47 29.17
CA GLU A 321 10.75 20.01 28.17
C GLU A 321 10.42 19.58 26.72
N ASN A 322 9.89 18.37 26.53
CA ASN A 322 9.49 17.87 25.21
C ASN A 322 8.11 18.38 24.79
N LEU A 323 7.22 18.61 25.76
CA LEU A 323 5.84 19.04 25.53
C LEU A 323 5.75 20.46 24.95
N ASP A 324 6.73 21.31 25.24
CA ASP A 324 6.81 22.67 24.69
C ASP A 324 6.85 22.66 23.15
N TRP A 325 7.49 21.64 22.56
CA TRP A 325 7.61 21.48 21.11
C TRP A 325 6.44 20.75 20.46
N PHE A 326 5.53 20.15 21.24
CA PHE A 326 4.47 19.27 20.73
C PHE A 326 3.63 19.92 19.62
N LYS A 327 3.20 21.17 19.82
CA LYS A 327 2.36 21.88 18.83
C LYS A 327 3.13 22.19 17.55
N ALA A 328 4.39 22.60 17.69
CA ALA A 328 5.24 22.98 16.57
C ALA A 328 5.64 21.79 15.69
N THR A 329 5.81 20.60 16.29
CA THR A 329 6.20 19.38 15.58
C THR A 329 5.04 18.59 14.99
N THR A 330 3.79 18.89 15.39
CA THR A 330 2.60 18.12 14.97
C THR A 330 2.44 18.02 13.44
N PRO A 331 2.56 19.11 12.65
CA PRO A 331 2.42 19.02 11.19
C PRO A 331 3.48 18.11 10.56
N THR A 332 4.73 18.23 11.02
CA THR A 332 5.86 17.39 10.58
C THR A 332 5.61 15.92 10.94
N ALA A 333 5.11 15.62 12.13
CA ALA A 333 4.84 14.25 12.55
C ALA A 333 3.70 13.59 11.75
N ILE A 334 2.63 14.31 11.42
CA ILE A 334 1.56 13.81 10.55
C ILE A 334 2.14 13.45 9.17
N LEU A 335 2.97 14.34 8.62
CA LEU A 335 3.59 14.20 7.33
C LEU A 335 4.55 13.00 7.27
N ILE A 336 5.43 12.85 8.27
CA ILE A 336 6.31 11.70 8.42
C ILE A 336 5.49 10.41 8.57
N SER A 337 4.38 10.42 9.31
CA SER A 337 3.53 9.24 9.49
C SER A 337 2.93 8.76 8.18
N VAL A 338 2.46 9.70 7.34
CA VAL A 338 1.93 9.38 6.01
C VAL A 338 3.04 8.86 5.11
N ILE A 339 4.14 9.60 4.96
CA ILE A 339 5.24 9.23 4.05
C ILE A 339 5.88 7.90 4.47
N GLY A 340 6.20 7.73 5.76
CA GLY A 340 6.80 6.50 6.27
C GLY A 340 5.87 5.28 6.13
N PHE A 341 4.56 5.49 6.28
CA PHE A 341 3.58 4.44 5.96
C PHE A 341 3.62 4.07 4.47
N LEU A 342 3.69 5.05 3.56
CA LEU A 342 3.79 4.79 2.12
C LEU A 342 5.04 3.97 1.77
N ASP A 343 6.20 4.32 2.32
CA ASP A 343 7.45 3.56 2.09
C ASP A 343 7.34 2.11 2.56
N SER A 344 6.84 1.93 3.79
CA SER A 344 6.65 0.62 4.38
C SER A 344 5.63 -0.21 3.58
N LEU A 345 4.57 0.43 3.11
CA LEU A 345 3.51 -0.18 2.31
C LEU A 345 4.05 -0.71 0.98
N VAL A 346 4.85 0.07 0.25
CA VAL A 346 5.45 -0.34 -1.03
C VAL A 346 6.30 -1.58 -0.83
N ALA A 347 7.22 -1.52 0.14
CA ALA A 347 8.12 -2.62 0.46
C ALA A 347 7.37 -3.89 0.90
N ALA A 348 6.35 -3.72 1.77
CA ALA A 348 5.53 -4.81 2.25
C ALA A 348 4.76 -5.48 1.12
N LYS A 349 4.11 -4.69 0.24
CA LYS A 349 3.35 -5.21 -0.89
C LYS A 349 4.23 -5.92 -1.90
N GLN A 350 5.37 -5.35 -2.25
CA GLN A 350 6.32 -5.95 -3.19
C GLN A 350 6.76 -7.33 -2.70
N ASN A 351 7.10 -7.46 -1.42
CA ASN A 351 7.47 -8.75 -0.82
C ASN A 351 6.28 -9.72 -0.73
N SER A 352 5.10 -9.25 -0.34
CA SER A 352 3.90 -10.10 -0.26
C SER A 352 3.52 -10.70 -1.61
N GLY A 353 3.62 -9.91 -2.68
CA GLY A 353 3.39 -10.35 -4.05
C GLY A 353 4.46 -11.33 -4.54
N ARG A 354 5.73 -11.07 -4.21
CA ARG A 354 6.87 -11.95 -4.57
C ARG A 354 6.79 -13.32 -3.89
N PHE A 355 6.35 -13.37 -2.64
CA PHE A 355 6.31 -14.60 -1.83
C PHE A 355 4.91 -15.24 -1.70
N GLY A 356 3.88 -14.66 -2.32
CA GLY A 356 2.55 -15.27 -2.43
C GLY A 356 1.75 -15.29 -1.13
N TYR A 357 1.91 -14.31 -0.23
CA TYR A 357 1.12 -14.19 0.99
C TYR A 357 0.38 -12.85 1.05
N SER A 358 -0.68 -12.75 1.85
CA SER A 358 -1.44 -11.51 2.02
C SER A 358 -0.98 -10.75 3.26
N ILE A 359 -1.02 -9.42 3.17
CA ILE A 359 -0.67 -8.50 4.26
C ILE A 359 -1.89 -7.65 4.60
N SER A 360 -2.14 -7.45 5.89
CA SER A 360 -3.16 -6.52 6.37
C SER A 360 -2.52 -5.18 6.72
N LEU A 361 -2.83 -4.14 5.94
CA LEU A 361 -2.22 -2.82 6.10
C LEU A 361 -2.57 -2.13 7.41
N ASN A 362 -3.76 -2.38 7.94
CA ASN A 362 -4.14 -1.91 9.27
C ASN A 362 -3.23 -2.49 10.36
N ARG A 363 -2.82 -3.76 10.21
CA ARG A 363 -1.89 -4.39 11.17
C ARG A 363 -0.47 -3.87 11.01
N GLU A 364 -0.04 -3.62 9.77
CA GLU A 364 1.25 -2.98 9.50
C GLU A 364 1.32 -1.58 10.14
N LEU A 365 0.27 -0.76 9.98
CA LEU A 365 0.16 0.55 10.62
C LEU A 365 0.24 0.46 12.16
N VAL A 366 -0.51 -0.48 12.76
CA VAL A 366 -0.45 -0.69 14.21
C VAL A 366 0.95 -1.15 14.65
N ALA A 367 1.60 -2.06 13.89
CA ALA A 367 2.93 -2.57 14.20
C ALA A 367 4.00 -1.47 14.09
N LEU A 368 4.00 -0.69 13.00
CA LEU A 368 4.93 0.43 12.78
C LEU A 368 4.70 1.57 13.78
N GLY A 369 3.43 1.89 14.09
CA GLY A 369 3.10 2.87 15.11
C GLY A 369 3.58 2.43 16.50
N SER A 370 3.34 1.18 16.87
CA SER A 370 3.83 0.61 18.13
C SER A 370 5.36 0.57 18.19
N ALA A 371 6.03 0.28 17.07
CA ALA A 371 7.48 0.26 16.96
C ALA A 371 8.09 1.65 17.20
N ASN A 372 7.49 2.71 16.63
CA ASN A 372 7.91 4.09 16.85
C ASN A 372 7.57 4.60 18.26
N LEU A 373 6.41 4.22 18.81
CA LEU A 373 6.07 4.51 20.21
C LEU A 373 7.11 3.93 21.17
N ALA A 374 7.47 2.66 20.99
CA ALA A 374 8.51 2.01 21.79
C ALA A 374 9.88 2.67 21.58
N GLY A 375 10.23 3.03 20.34
CA GLY A 375 11.46 3.77 20.03
C GLY A 375 11.53 5.11 20.73
N SER A 376 10.41 5.84 20.85
CA SER A 376 10.35 7.17 21.47
C SER A 376 10.69 7.20 22.96
N PHE A 377 10.69 6.05 23.65
CA PHE A 377 11.20 5.95 25.01
C PHE A 377 12.73 6.03 25.08
N ILE A 378 13.43 5.99 23.96
CA ILE A 378 14.85 6.30 23.90
C ILE A 378 14.99 7.74 23.38
N PRO A 379 15.57 8.65 24.19
CA PRO A 379 15.77 10.04 23.81
C PRO A 379 16.48 10.18 22.47
N GLY A 380 15.94 11.07 21.64
CA GLY A 380 16.52 11.50 20.38
C GLY A 380 16.30 10.54 19.23
N THR A 381 15.65 9.39 19.43
CA THR A 381 15.37 8.45 18.34
C THR A 381 14.66 9.13 17.18
N VAL A 382 15.04 8.72 15.97
CA VAL A 382 14.46 9.20 14.72
C VAL A 382 13.35 8.22 14.29
N PRO A 383 12.26 8.67 13.66
CA PRO A 383 11.20 7.79 13.21
C PRO A 383 11.72 6.70 12.25
N ALA A 384 11.25 5.48 12.47
CA ALA A 384 11.69 4.28 11.76
C ALA A 384 10.54 3.62 11.01
N PHE A 385 10.79 3.27 9.76
CA PHE A 385 9.83 2.67 8.86
C PHE A 385 10.49 1.58 8.00
N GLY A 386 9.68 0.81 7.29
CA GLY A 386 10.15 -0.22 6.37
C GLY A 386 10.78 0.40 5.12
N ALA A 387 11.98 -0.05 4.75
CA ALA A 387 12.66 0.43 3.55
C ALA A 387 12.65 -0.60 2.41
N ILE A 388 12.43 -0.14 1.18
CA ILE A 388 12.37 -0.97 -0.03
C ILE A 388 13.68 -1.73 -0.24
N THR A 389 14.82 -1.03 -0.32
CA THR A 389 16.12 -1.65 -0.64
C THR A 389 16.54 -2.69 0.39
N ARG A 390 16.44 -2.35 1.69
CA ARG A 390 16.82 -3.28 2.78
C ARG A 390 15.95 -4.52 2.76
N SER A 391 14.65 -4.35 2.55
CA SER A 391 13.69 -5.46 2.52
C SER A 391 13.84 -6.32 1.25
N LYS A 392 14.19 -5.71 0.11
CA LYS A 392 14.52 -6.42 -1.14
C LYS A 392 15.78 -7.26 -0.97
N LEU A 393 16.85 -6.69 -0.41
CA LEU A 393 18.08 -7.40 -0.11
C LEU A 393 17.84 -8.55 0.87
N ASN A 394 17.07 -8.30 1.93
CA ASN A 394 16.67 -9.32 2.90
C ASN A 394 15.99 -10.50 2.18
N ALA A 395 15.06 -10.21 1.26
CA ALA A 395 14.36 -11.21 0.46
C ALA A 395 15.28 -11.99 -0.50
N GLU A 396 16.25 -11.34 -1.13
CA GLU A 396 17.20 -11.96 -2.07
C GLU A 396 18.17 -12.92 -1.37
N LEU A 397 18.53 -12.64 -0.12
CA LEU A 397 19.41 -13.47 0.71
C LEU A 397 18.70 -14.68 1.34
N GLY A 398 17.47 -14.97 0.93
CA GLY A 398 16.73 -16.15 1.35
C GLY A 398 15.96 -16.00 2.67
N CYS A 399 15.74 -14.76 3.15
CA CYS A 399 14.91 -14.50 4.32
C CYS A 399 13.48 -15.02 4.13
N ARG A 400 13.01 -15.82 5.10
CA ARG A 400 11.65 -16.40 5.10
C ARG A 400 10.84 -16.05 6.35
N SER A 401 11.45 -15.47 7.38
CA SER A 401 10.77 -15.09 8.62
C SER A 401 11.25 -13.76 9.20
N GLN A 402 10.50 -13.24 10.19
CA GLN A 402 10.90 -12.05 10.96
C GLN A 402 12.15 -12.27 11.82
N MET A 403 12.66 -13.50 11.92
CA MET A 403 13.91 -13.80 12.63
C MET A 403 15.08 -13.00 12.06
N SER A 404 15.10 -12.74 10.75
CA SER A 404 16.13 -11.88 10.14
C SER A 404 16.13 -10.47 10.75
N SER A 405 14.96 -9.89 10.98
CA SER A 405 14.82 -8.57 11.63
C SER A 405 15.27 -8.59 13.10
N LEU A 406 15.02 -9.70 13.83
CA LEU A 406 15.53 -9.88 15.20
C LEU A 406 17.07 -9.99 15.23
N VAL A 407 17.65 -10.80 14.35
CA VAL A 407 19.10 -10.94 14.22
C VAL A 407 19.73 -9.60 13.87
N CYS A 408 19.16 -8.89 12.89
CA CYS A 408 19.61 -7.56 12.49
C CYS A 408 19.57 -6.57 13.66
N SER A 409 18.44 -6.48 14.36
CA SER A 409 18.27 -5.56 15.51
C SER A 409 19.21 -5.90 16.66
N SER A 410 19.45 -7.19 16.91
CA SER A 410 20.41 -7.67 17.92
C SER A 410 21.84 -7.29 17.58
N LEU A 411 22.24 -7.41 16.32
CA LEU A 411 23.57 -7.02 15.85
C LEU A 411 23.78 -5.51 15.92
N VAL A 412 22.76 -4.71 15.60
CA VAL A 412 22.82 -3.25 15.77
C VAL A 412 22.98 -2.90 17.26
N LEU A 413 22.22 -3.55 18.15
CA LEU A 413 22.33 -3.33 19.59
C LEU A 413 23.73 -3.71 20.11
N LEU A 414 24.29 -4.83 19.65
CA LEU A 414 25.68 -5.21 19.95
C LEU A 414 26.68 -4.18 19.40
N ALA A 415 26.44 -3.66 18.20
CA ALA A 415 27.31 -2.63 17.61
C ALA A 415 27.32 -1.33 18.42
N ILE A 416 26.19 -0.93 19.03
CA ILE A 416 26.12 0.23 19.93
C ILE A 416 27.08 0.08 21.11
N PHE A 417 27.08 -1.08 21.77
CA PHE A 417 27.87 -1.30 22.99
C PHE A 417 29.33 -1.66 22.72
N PHE A 418 29.64 -2.35 21.62
CA PHE A 418 30.98 -2.91 21.37
C PHE A 418 31.71 -2.28 20.18
N LEU A 419 31.00 -1.87 19.12
CA LEU A 419 31.61 -1.44 17.86
C LEU A 419 31.76 0.08 17.76
N LEU A 420 30.94 0.85 18.49
CA LEU A 420 30.92 2.31 18.40
C LEU A 420 32.29 2.99 18.63
N PRO A 421 33.11 2.59 19.63
CA PRO A 421 34.45 3.15 19.79
C PRO A 421 35.38 2.83 18.60
N ALA A 422 35.22 1.65 17.99
CA ALA A 422 36.01 1.24 16.84
C ALA A 422 35.70 2.07 15.58
N LEU A 423 34.52 2.71 15.52
CA LEU A 423 34.10 3.52 14.37
C LEU A 423 34.53 4.99 14.46
N HIS A 424 35.29 5.42 15.48
CA HIS A 424 35.71 6.82 15.67
C HIS A 424 36.35 7.43 14.39
N PHE A 425 37.26 6.69 13.75
CA PHE A 425 37.98 7.15 12.56
C PHE A 425 37.22 6.93 11.24
N LEU A 426 35.97 6.47 11.28
CA LEU A 426 35.20 6.17 10.07
C LEU A 426 34.98 7.44 9.22
N PRO A 427 35.44 7.48 7.96
CA PRO A 427 35.24 8.65 7.09
C PRO A 427 33.77 8.80 6.67
N LYS A 428 33.22 10.02 6.78
CA LYS A 428 31.83 10.31 6.38
C LYS A 428 31.59 10.13 4.88
N CYS A 429 32.61 10.33 4.04
CA CYS A 429 32.52 10.11 2.59
C CYS A 429 32.23 8.64 2.22
N VAL A 430 32.70 7.68 3.04
CA VAL A 430 32.43 6.25 2.84
C VAL A 430 30.96 5.94 3.09
N LEU A 431 30.37 6.53 4.15
CA LEU A 431 28.95 6.40 4.45
C LEU A 431 28.08 6.92 3.30
N ALA A 432 28.47 8.07 2.73
CA ALA A 432 27.78 8.67 1.59
C ALA A 432 27.84 7.78 0.33
N ALA A 433 29.03 7.23 0.02
CA ALA A 433 29.22 6.35 -1.13
C ALA A 433 28.34 5.08 -1.05
N ILE A 434 28.17 4.50 0.15
CA ILE A 434 27.30 3.33 0.37
C ILE A 434 25.83 3.66 0.05
N ILE A 435 25.37 4.84 0.43
CA ILE A 435 23.98 5.26 0.16
C ILE A 435 23.79 5.54 -1.35
N CYS A 436 24.76 6.18 -2.02
CA CYS A 436 24.73 6.37 -3.47
C CYS A 436 24.62 5.05 -4.24
N LEU A 437 25.33 3.99 -3.83
CA LEU A 437 25.22 2.67 -4.46
C LEU A 437 23.79 2.12 -4.39
N VAL A 438 23.13 2.25 -3.24
CA VAL A 438 21.75 1.82 -3.03
C VAL A 438 20.79 2.61 -3.93
N VAL A 439 21.01 3.91 -4.07
CA VAL A 439 20.21 4.80 -4.91
C VAL A 439 20.29 4.42 -6.39
N VAL A 440 21.46 4.05 -6.90
CA VAL A 440 21.62 3.58 -8.29
C VAL A 440 20.69 2.40 -8.59
N GLY A 441 20.57 1.47 -7.63
CA GLY A 441 19.64 0.34 -7.73
C GLY A 441 18.17 0.78 -7.85
N LEU A 442 17.75 1.78 -7.08
CA LEU A 442 16.38 2.31 -7.14
C LEU A 442 16.09 3.05 -8.45
N VAL A 443 17.02 3.88 -8.92
CA VAL A 443 16.88 4.63 -10.19
C VAL A 443 16.86 3.67 -11.39
N SER A 444 17.57 2.54 -11.31
CA SER A 444 17.61 1.56 -12.41
C SER A 444 16.29 0.86 -12.69
N GLU A 445 15.32 0.88 -11.76
CA GLU A 445 13.99 0.29 -11.98
C GLU A 445 13.05 1.21 -12.80
N ALA A 446 13.29 2.53 -12.81
CA ALA A 446 12.39 3.50 -13.40
C ALA A 446 12.17 3.37 -14.94
N PRO A 447 13.20 3.08 -15.76
CA PRO A 447 13.02 2.97 -17.21
C PRO A 447 12.06 1.87 -17.64
N GLU A 448 12.06 0.73 -16.94
CA GLU A 448 11.17 -0.39 -17.24
C GLU A 448 9.70 -0.03 -16.99
N ASP A 449 9.41 0.64 -15.87
CA ASP A 449 8.05 1.09 -15.55
C ASP A 449 7.56 2.17 -16.53
N ILE A 450 8.42 3.12 -16.92
CA ILE A 450 8.09 4.16 -17.92
C ILE A 450 7.75 3.50 -19.26
N HIS A 451 8.59 2.57 -19.72
CA HIS A 451 8.37 1.85 -20.98
C HIS A 451 7.05 1.06 -20.94
N PHE A 452 6.76 0.42 -19.81
CA PHE A 452 5.51 -0.31 -19.60
C PHE A 452 4.29 0.61 -19.76
N PHE A 453 4.21 1.73 -19.03
CA PHE A 453 3.07 2.65 -19.13
C PHE A 453 2.94 3.29 -20.52
N TRP A 454 4.06 3.59 -21.16
CA TRP A 454 4.09 4.10 -22.53
C TRP A 454 3.54 3.09 -23.52
N SER A 455 3.97 1.82 -23.44
CA SER A 455 3.53 0.74 -24.34
C SER A 455 2.02 0.47 -24.24
N LEU A 456 1.43 0.68 -23.06
CA LEU A 456 0.00 0.53 -22.79
C LEU A 456 -0.84 1.75 -23.20
N GLY A 457 -0.21 2.88 -23.53
CA GLY A 457 -0.92 4.14 -23.81
C GLY A 457 -1.62 4.73 -22.59
N SER A 458 -1.18 4.42 -21.36
CA SER A 458 -1.77 4.97 -20.13
C SER A 458 -1.20 6.34 -19.80
N TRP A 459 -1.60 7.35 -20.60
CA TRP A 459 -1.11 8.73 -20.46
C TRP A 459 -1.45 9.35 -19.10
N THR A 460 -2.57 8.97 -18.48
CA THR A 460 -2.96 9.51 -17.17
C THR A 460 -2.05 9.01 -16.05
N ASP A 461 -1.65 7.75 -16.11
CA ASP A 461 -0.73 7.16 -15.12
C ASP A 461 0.68 7.69 -15.33
N LEU A 462 1.13 7.80 -16.59
CA LEU A 462 2.42 8.40 -16.94
C LEU A 462 2.50 9.87 -16.49
N ALA A 463 1.43 10.66 -16.70
CA ALA A 463 1.36 12.04 -16.24
C ALA A 463 1.39 12.15 -14.71
N LEU A 464 0.67 11.28 -13.99
CA LEU A 464 0.70 11.24 -12.53
C LEU A 464 2.10 10.87 -12.01
N MET A 465 2.78 9.92 -12.64
CA MET A 465 4.15 9.54 -12.30
C MET A 465 5.11 10.71 -12.52
N ALA A 466 5.06 11.36 -13.69
CA ALA A 466 5.89 12.51 -14.01
C ALA A 466 5.62 13.72 -13.09
N LEU A 467 4.35 13.99 -12.79
CA LEU A 467 3.94 15.04 -11.85
C LEU A 467 4.53 14.78 -10.46
N THR A 468 4.39 13.56 -9.96
CA THR A 468 4.95 13.15 -8.65
C THR A 468 6.46 13.35 -8.64
N PHE A 469 7.14 12.92 -9.71
CA PHE A 469 8.58 13.04 -9.82
C PHE A 469 9.05 14.51 -9.83
N LEU A 470 8.48 15.32 -10.71
CA LEU A 470 8.87 16.72 -10.87
C LEU A 470 8.59 17.55 -9.62
N LEU A 471 7.42 17.40 -8.99
CA LEU A 471 7.09 18.15 -7.78
C LEU A 471 7.97 17.75 -6.60
N THR A 472 8.30 16.47 -6.49
CA THR A 472 9.18 15.96 -5.43
C THR A 472 10.61 16.48 -5.58
N VAL A 473 11.17 16.44 -6.79
CA VAL A 473 12.54 16.89 -7.05
C VAL A 473 12.66 18.41 -6.99
N LEU A 474 11.75 19.14 -7.62
CA LEU A 474 11.87 20.60 -7.78
C LEU A 474 11.42 21.37 -6.54
N TRP A 475 10.40 20.88 -5.84
CA TRP A 475 9.81 21.61 -4.72
C TRP A 475 10.22 21.01 -3.38
N SER A 476 9.68 19.83 -3.08
CA SER A 476 9.94 19.10 -1.84
C SER A 476 9.23 17.75 -1.90
N VAL A 477 9.73 16.77 -1.15
CA VAL A 477 9.14 15.43 -1.04
C VAL A 477 7.69 15.51 -0.55
N GLU A 478 7.43 16.45 0.34
CA GLU A 478 6.17 16.65 1.03
C GLU A 478 5.09 17.20 0.09
N VAL A 479 5.43 18.23 -0.68
CA VAL A 479 4.54 18.81 -1.70
C VAL A 479 4.27 17.81 -2.81
N GLY A 480 5.30 17.07 -3.26
CA GLY A 480 5.16 16.06 -4.31
C GLY A 480 4.17 14.96 -3.94
N VAL A 481 4.28 14.39 -2.73
CA VAL A 481 3.35 13.36 -2.26
C VAL A 481 1.94 13.91 -2.05
N ALA A 482 1.81 15.04 -1.35
CA ALA A 482 0.50 15.60 -1.01
C ALA A 482 -0.33 15.92 -2.25
N ILE A 483 0.27 16.56 -3.25
CA ILE A 483 -0.41 16.90 -4.51
C ILE A 483 -0.74 15.63 -5.29
N SER A 484 0.20 14.69 -5.44
CA SER A 484 -0.05 13.48 -6.22
C SER A 484 -1.13 12.57 -5.63
N VAL A 485 -1.16 12.41 -4.29
CA VAL A 485 -2.21 11.65 -3.62
C VAL A 485 -3.57 12.33 -3.79
N THR A 486 -3.62 13.66 -3.66
CA THR A 486 -4.85 14.44 -3.86
C THR A 486 -5.36 14.31 -5.29
N VAL A 487 -4.49 14.45 -6.29
CA VAL A 487 -4.84 14.26 -7.70
C VAL A 487 -5.31 12.83 -7.96
N SER A 488 -4.64 11.82 -7.41
CA SER A 488 -5.05 10.42 -7.56
C SER A 488 -6.44 10.16 -6.96
N LEU A 489 -6.72 10.71 -5.76
CA LEU A 489 -8.04 10.62 -5.14
C LEU A 489 -9.12 11.30 -6.00
N LEU A 490 -8.86 12.51 -6.50
CA LEU A 490 -9.78 13.23 -7.37
C LEU A 490 -10.04 12.47 -8.67
N MET A 491 -9.03 11.81 -9.24
CA MET A 491 -9.19 10.97 -10.43
C MET A 491 -10.08 9.76 -10.15
N VAL A 492 -9.93 9.11 -8.99
CA VAL A 492 -10.80 7.98 -8.58
C VAL A 492 -12.25 8.46 -8.43
N VAL A 493 -12.46 9.57 -7.72
CA VAL A 493 -13.80 10.16 -7.51
C VAL A 493 -14.44 10.58 -8.85
N HIS A 494 -13.70 11.21 -9.74
CA HIS A 494 -14.19 11.61 -11.06
C HIS A 494 -14.53 10.41 -11.95
N ARG A 495 -13.80 9.30 -11.79
CA ARG A 495 -14.08 8.07 -12.53
C ARG A 495 -15.31 7.35 -11.97
N SER A 496 -15.51 7.36 -10.65
CA SER A 496 -16.66 6.71 -10.01
C SER A 496 -17.97 7.51 -10.16
N SER A 497 -17.90 8.83 -10.33
CA SER A 497 -19.10 9.67 -10.47
C SER A 497 -19.85 9.54 -11.81
N ARG A 498 -19.35 8.75 -12.76
CA ARG A 498 -19.91 8.62 -14.11
C ARG A 498 -20.80 7.37 -14.26
N ALA A 499 -22.06 7.44 -13.87
CA ALA A 499 -23.02 6.34 -14.01
C ALA A 499 -23.14 5.81 -15.45
N ARG A 500 -22.60 4.63 -15.75
CA ARG A 500 -22.62 4.06 -17.11
C ARG A 500 -24.01 3.53 -17.47
N MET A 501 -24.61 4.13 -18.49
CA MET A 501 -25.87 3.69 -19.10
C MET A 501 -25.67 3.34 -20.57
N SER A 502 -26.41 2.33 -21.03
CA SER A 502 -26.43 1.94 -22.44
C SER A 502 -27.84 1.55 -22.87
N ILE A 503 -28.22 1.96 -24.08
CA ILE A 503 -29.45 1.50 -24.73
C ILE A 503 -29.25 0.05 -25.17
N LEU A 504 -30.20 -0.82 -24.84
CA LEU A 504 -30.19 -2.22 -25.24
C LEU A 504 -31.04 -2.42 -26.51
N GLY A 505 -30.48 -3.17 -27.46
CA GLY A 505 -31.16 -3.70 -28.62
C GLY A 505 -31.24 -5.22 -28.56
N ARG A 506 -32.21 -5.78 -29.28
CA ARG A 506 -32.37 -7.23 -29.47
C ARG A 506 -31.51 -7.68 -30.64
N VAL A 507 -30.76 -8.75 -30.46
CA VAL A 507 -30.03 -9.39 -31.57
C VAL A 507 -31.02 -10.21 -32.40
N PRO A 508 -31.16 -9.96 -33.72
CA PRO A 508 -32.11 -10.63 -34.60
C PRO A 508 -32.05 -12.16 -34.48
N GLY A 509 -33.21 -12.80 -34.45
CA GLY A 509 -33.32 -14.26 -34.34
C GLY A 509 -32.96 -14.84 -32.97
N THR A 510 -32.68 -14.00 -31.96
CA THR A 510 -32.39 -14.45 -30.60
C THR A 510 -33.20 -13.67 -29.56
N ASP A 511 -33.22 -14.16 -28.33
CA ASP A 511 -33.75 -13.42 -27.16
C ASP A 511 -32.63 -12.74 -26.34
N LYS A 512 -31.49 -12.46 -26.99
CA LYS A 512 -30.34 -11.81 -26.33
C LYS A 512 -30.39 -10.30 -26.55
N TRP A 513 -30.27 -9.57 -25.44
CA TRP A 513 -30.24 -8.11 -25.40
C TRP A 513 -28.83 -7.60 -25.18
N LYS A 514 -28.34 -6.75 -26.08
CA LYS A 514 -26.97 -6.22 -26.05
C LYS A 514 -26.93 -4.71 -26.27
N PRO A 515 -25.90 -4.00 -25.77
CA PRO A 515 -25.72 -2.58 -26.04
C PRO A 515 -25.57 -2.31 -27.54
N VAL A 516 -26.38 -1.40 -28.09
CA VAL A 516 -26.44 -1.08 -29.53
C VAL A 516 -25.12 -0.49 -30.04
N ILE A 517 -24.45 0.32 -29.23
CA ILE A 517 -23.17 0.95 -29.61
C ILE A 517 -22.06 -0.09 -29.78
N GLU A 518 -22.04 -1.11 -28.91
CA GLU A 518 -20.98 -2.13 -28.87
C GLU A 518 -21.26 -3.28 -29.85
N ASN A 519 -22.52 -3.44 -30.28
CA ASN A 519 -22.96 -4.54 -31.15
C ASN A 519 -23.84 -3.98 -32.27
N PRO A 520 -23.29 -3.76 -33.48
CA PRO A 520 -24.03 -3.21 -34.63
C PRO A 520 -25.24 -4.06 -35.04
N ASP A 521 -25.17 -5.38 -34.78
CA ASP A 521 -26.22 -6.33 -35.08
C ASP A 521 -27.44 -6.21 -34.13
N ALA A 522 -27.27 -5.56 -32.96
CA ALA A 522 -28.34 -5.39 -32.00
C ALA A 522 -29.26 -4.24 -32.42
N GLN A 523 -30.48 -4.57 -32.82
CA GLN A 523 -31.47 -3.59 -33.27
C GLN A 523 -32.35 -3.16 -32.11
N GLU A 524 -32.63 -1.88 -32.02
CA GLU A 524 -33.58 -1.39 -31.03
C GLU A 524 -34.98 -1.98 -31.27
N PRO A 525 -35.75 -2.24 -30.20
CA PRO A 525 -37.13 -2.64 -30.33
C PRO A 525 -37.97 -1.52 -30.98
N VAL A 526 -39.24 -1.85 -31.28
CA VAL A 526 -40.24 -1.00 -31.95
C VAL A 526 -40.14 0.49 -31.55
N PRO A 527 -40.32 1.43 -32.51
CA PRO A 527 -40.33 2.86 -32.20
C PRO A 527 -41.25 3.19 -31.02
N GLY A 528 -40.69 3.83 -29.98
CA GLY A 528 -41.40 4.22 -28.75
C GLY A 528 -41.04 3.41 -27.50
N ILE A 529 -40.37 2.27 -27.62
CA ILE A 529 -39.86 1.48 -26.48
C ILE A 529 -38.36 1.77 -26.28
N LEU A 530 -38.00 2.23 -25.07
CA LEU A 530 -36.61 2.49 -24.70
C LEU A 530 -36.18 1.57 -23.56
N ILE A 531 -35.17 0.74 -23.80
CA ILE A 531 -34.60 -0.17 -22.78
C ILE A 531 -33.21 0.31 -22.40
N ILE A 532 -33.00 0.60 -21.12
CA ILE A 532 -31.76 1.17 -20.60
C ILE A 532 -31.16 0.23 -19.57
N ARG A 533 -29.92 -0.19 -19.82
CA ARG A 533 -29.10 -0.91 -18.85
C ARG A 533 -28.27 0.06 -18.03
N ILE A 534 -28.38 -0.03 -16.72
CA ILE A 534 -27.49 0.65 -15.77
C ILE A 534 -26.42 -0.37 -15.34
N ARG A 535 -25.14 -0.02 -15.54
CA ARG A 535 -24.01 -0.95 -15.41
C ARG A 535 -23.26 -0.86 -14.07
N GLU A 536 -23.68 0.00 -13.16
CA GLU A 536 -22.95 0.31 -11.93
C GLU A 536 -23.92 0.45 -10.75
N SER A 537 -23.44 0.16 -9.54
CA SER A 537 -24.17 0.49 -8.30
C SER A 537 -24.40 1.99 -8.20
N LEU A 538 -25.50 2.38 -7.58
CA LEU A 538 -25.95 3.76 -7.57
C LEU A 538 -25.79 4.37 -6.19
N ASP A 539 -25.05 5.47 -6.14
CA ASP A 539 -24.77 6.23 -4.94
C ASP A 539 -24.97 7.73 -5.19
N PHE A 540 -24.87 8.54 -4.14
CA PHE A 540 -24.96 9.99 -4.25
C PHE A 540 -23.94 10.58 -5.23
N ALA A 541 -22.79 9.94 -5.44
CA ALA A 541 -21.72 10.46 -6.27
C ALA A 541 -22.05 10.37 -7.77
N ASN A 542 -22.73 9.30 -8.21
CA ASN A 542 -23.02 9.07 -9.62
C ASN A 542 -24.47 9.35 -10.05
N THR A 543 -25.41 9.42 -9.10
CA THR A 543 -26.84 9.60 -9.40
C THR A 543 -27.24 11.01 -9.80
N SER A 544 -26.47 12.02 -9.39
CA SER A 544 -26.71 13.43 -9.76
C SER A 544 -26.77 13.66 -11.28
N GLN A 545 -26.01 12.87 -12.06
CA GLN A 545 -25.98 12.95 -13.53
C GLN A 545 -26.98 12.02 -14.22
N LEU A 546 -27.68 11.16 -13.47
CA LEU A 546 -28.53 10.10 -14.02
C LEU A 546 -29.68 10.67 -14.84
N LYS A 547 -30.40 11.67 -14.30
CA LYS A 547 -31.57 12.30 -14.95
C LYS A 547 -31.20 12.98 -16.27
N GLU A 548 -30.11 13.73 -16.28
CA GLU A 548 -29.63 14.43 -17.48
C GLU A 548 -29.12 13.46 -18.54
N ARG A 549 -28.37 12.43 -18.15
CA ARG A 549 -27.92 11.37 -19.06
C ARG A 549 -29.08 10.54 -19.62
N LEU A 550 -30.09 10.25 -18.80
CA LEU A 550 -31.30 9.53 -19.22
C LEU A 550 -32.06 10.33 -20.27
N ARG A 551 -32.31 11.62 -19.99
CA ARG A 551 -32.96 12.54 -20.93
C ARG A 551 -32.19 12.67 -22.24
N ARG A 552 -30.86 12.73 -22.16
CA ARG A 552 -29.97 12.76 -23.31
C ARG A 552 -30.12 11.51 -24.19
N LEU A 553 -30.13 10.33 -23.58
CA LEU A 553 -30.34 9.06 -24.30
C LEU A 553 -31.74 8.99 -24.92
N GLU A 554 -32.77 9.52 -24.23
CA GLU A 554 -34.14 9.58 -24.75
C GLU A 554 -34.26 10.47 -25.99
N LEU A 555 -33.62 11.64 -25.99
CA LEU A 555 -33.76 12.63 -27.08
C LEU A 555 -32.86 12.36 -28.29
N TYR A 556 -31.63 11.90 -28.03
CA TYR A 556 -30.58 11.82 -29.06
C TYR A 556 -30.13 10.40 -29.37
N GLY A 557 -30.53 9.42 -28.56
CA GLY A 557 -30.11 8.03 -28.70
C GLY A 557 -28.67 7.79 -28.26
N ALA A 558 -28.10 6.71 -28.79
CA ALA A 558 -26.81 6.17 -28.36
C ALA A 558 -25.59 6.90 -28.97
N SER A 559 -25.78 7.72 -30.01
CA SER A 559 -24.70 8.41 -30.74
C SER A 559 -24.24 9.71 -30.08
N VAL A 560 -22.99 10.10 -30.37
CA VAL A 560 -22.43 11.42 -30.00
C VAL A 560 -23.26 12.53 -30.68
N HIS A 561 -23.70 13.51 -29.89
CA HIS A 561 -24.50 14.65 -30.35
C HIS A 561 -23.89 15.95 -29.85
N HIS A 562 -24.12 17.02 -30.61
CA HIS A 562 -23.76 18.36 -30.21
C HIS A 562 -24.92 18.98 -29.40
N PRO A 563 -24.66 19.84 -28.38
CA PRO A 563 -25.73 20.47 -27.59
C PRO A 563 -26.74 21.31 -28.39
N GLY A 564 -26.43 21.67 -29.63
CA GLY A 564 -27.31 22.43 -30.54
C GLY A 564 -28.15 21.57 -31.49
N ASP A 565 -28.01 20.24 -31.45
CA ASP A 565 -28.77 19.35 -32.34
C ASP A 565 -30.26 19.31 -31.94
N ALA A 566 -31.14 19.28 -32.94
CA ALA A 566 -32.55 18.98 -32.72
C ALA A 566 -32.72 17.52 -32.23
N PRO A 567 -33.72 17.22 -31.38
CA PRO A 567 -34.02 15.86 -30.94
C PRO A 567 -34.22 14.93 -32.14
N ARG A 568 -33.53 13.78 -32.14
CA ARG A 568 -33.56 12.82 -33.26
C ARG A 568 -34.56 11.68 -33.04
N ARG A 569 -34.98 11.47 -31.79
CA ARG A 569 -35.92 10.40 -31.41
C ARG A 569 -37.30 10.96 -31.09
N GLN A 570 -38.30 10.14 -31.38
CA GLN A 570 -39.64 10.34 -30.82
C GLN A 570 -39.60 10.09 -29.31
N GLN A 571 -40.47 10.77 -28.55
CA GLN A 571 -40.55 10.57 -27.10
C GLN A 571 -40.92 9.11 -26.81
N ALA A 572 -40.29 8.54 -25.78
CA ALA A 572 -40.56 7.16 -25.39
C ALA A 572 -41.96 7.05 -24.78
N THR A 573 -42.77 6.10 -25.27
CA THR A 573 -44.06 5.73 -24.67
C THR A 573 -43.85 4.72 -23.54
N VAL A 574 -42.80 3.90 -23.66
CA VAL A 574 -42.41 2.91 -22.66
C VAL A 574 -40.92 3.02 -22.34
N LEU A 575 -40.58 3.01 -21.06
CA LEU A 575 -39.21 3.03 -20.56
C LEU A 575 -38.96 1.84 -19.62
N ALA A 576 -38.04 0.95 -20.00
CA ALA A 576 -37.66 -0.21 -19.22
C ALA A 576 -36.21 -0.08 -18.71
N PHE A 577 -36.01 -0.22 -17.40
CA PHE A 577 -34.70 -0.24 -16.77
C PHE A 577 -34.23 -1.68 -16.54
N HIS A 578 -33.07 -2.03 -17.09
CA HIS A 578 -32.38 -3.28 -16.78
C HIS A 578 -31.34 -3.04 -15.68
N MET A 579 -31.58 -3.64 -14.52
CA MET A 579 -30.89 -3.35 -13.24
C MET A 579 -29.96 -4.49 -12.79
N ALA A 580 -29.62 -5.45 -13.67
CA ALA A 580 -28.86 -6.64 -13.30
C ALA A 580 -27.48 -6.36 -12.65
N ASP A 581 -26.83 -5.27 -13.09
CA ASP A 581 -25.51 -4.84 -12.60
C ASP A 581 -25.61 -3.89 -11.40
N VAL A 582 -26.82 -3.47 -11.00
CA VAL A 582 -27.05 -2.60 -9.85
C VAL A 582 -27.11 -3.46 -8.59
N GLU A 583 -25.99 -3.56 -7.90
CA GLU A 583 -25.88 -4.36 -6.68
C GLU A 583 -26.43 -3.63 -5.46
N THR A 584 -26.09 -2.35 -5.34
CA THR A 584 -26.51 -1.49 -4.22
C THR A 584 -27.08 -0.18 -4.72
N CYS A 585 -28.03 0.36 -3.94
CA CYS A 585 -28.64 1.66 -4.14
C CYS A 585 -28.71 2.38 -2.78
N ASP A 586 -28.17 3.59 -2.69
CA ASP A 586 -28.27 4.41 -1.48
C ASP A 586 -29.59 5.21 -1.41
N ALA A 587 -29.78 5.97 -0.33
CA ALA A 587 -31.00 6.75 -0.13
C ALA A 587 -31.15 7.87 -1.19
N SER A 588 -30.06 8.58 -1.49
CA SER A 588 -30.03 9.66 -2.48
C SER A 588 -30.37 9.16 -3.89
N ALA A 589 -29.78 8.02 -4.28
CA ALA A 589 -30.08 7.32 -5.52
C ALA A 589 -31.55 6.95 -5.63
N THR A 590 -32.11 6.39 -4.55
CA THR A 590 -33.52 6.00 -4.49
C THR A 590 -34.46 7.19 -4.61
N GLN A 591 -34.12 8.33 -3.99
CA GLN A 591 -34.87 9.57 -4.11
C GLN A 591 -34.87 10.09 -5.56
N ILE A 592 -33.71 10.11 -6.21
CA ILE A 592 -33.60 10.53 -7.62
C ILE A 592 -34.42 9.59 -8.53
N PHE A 593 -34.43 8.28 -8.25
CA PHE A 593 -35.30 7.34 -8.95
C PHE A 593 -36.78 7.64 -8.76
N MET A 594 -37.21 7.99 -7.54
CA MET A 594 -38.59 8.39 -7.28
C MET A 594 -38.97 9.62 -8.12
N GLU A 595 -38.10 10.62 -8.21
CA GLU A 595 -38.31 11.80 -9.05
C GLU A 595 -38.36 11.46 -10.55
N ILE A 596 -37.48 10.57 -11.02
CA ILE A 596 -37.49 10.08 -12.41
C ILE A 596 -38.83 9.39 -12.69
N VAL A 597 -39.23 8.46 -11.83
CA VAL A 597 -40.48 7.70 -11.96
C VAL A 597 -41.69 8.64 -11.99
N GLN A 598 -41.77 9.61 -11.07
CA GLN A 598 -42.82 10.63 -11.07
C GLN A 598 -42.82 11.47 -12.35
N THR A 599 -41.64 11.90 -12.82
CA THR A 599 -41.50 12.70 -14.03
C THR A 599 -42.03 11.97 -15.27
N TYR A 600 -41.67 10.71 -15.45
CA TYR A 600 -42.10 9.90 -16.58
C TYR A 600 -43.58 9.49 -16.48
N ARG A 601 -44.06 9.17 -15.27
CA ARG A 601 -45.48 8.88 -15.06
C ARG A 601 -46.37 10.09 -15.37
N ASN A 602 -45.95 11.29 -14.96
CA ASN A 602 -46.68 12.54 -15.28
C ASN A 602 -46.72 12.83 -16.78
N ARG A 603 -45.74 12.31 -17.56
CA ARG A 603 -45.74 12.36 -19.02
C ARG A 603 -46.56 11.25 -19.69
N GLY A 604 -47.16 10.34 -18.90
CA GLY A 604 -47.92 9.20 -19.42
C GLY A 604 -47.05 8.05 -19.95
N VAL A 605 -45.77 8.01 -19.59
CA VAL A 605 -44.83 6.96 -20.03
C VAL A 605 -44.92 5.76 -19.09
N SER A 606 -45.13 4.56 -19.64
CA SER A 606 -45.14 3.30 -18.88
C SER A 606 -43.72 2.92 -18.47
N LEU A 607 -43.52 2.58 -17.19
CA LEU A 607 -42.20 2.29 -16.61
C LEU A 607 -42.12 0.85 -16.12
N TYR A 608 -41.03 0.17 -16.48
CA TYR A 608 -40.75 -1.20 -16.07
C TYR A 608 -39.32 -1.35 -15.53
N PHE A 609 -39.14 -2.27 -14.58
CA PHE A 609 -37.83 -2.63 -14.01
C PHE A 609 -37.58 -4.13 -14.18
N ALA A 610 -36.49 -4.49 -14.85
CA ALA A 610 -36.04 -5.86 -15.05
C ALA A 610 -34.79 -6.17 -14.20
N HIS A 611 -34.70 -7.39 -13.65
CA HIS A 611 -33.54 -7.87 -12.87
C HIS A 611 -33.19 -6.99 -11.67
N LEU A 612 -34.19 -6.54 -10.90
CA LEU A 612 -33.93 -5.77 -9.69
C LEU A 612 -33.51 -6.71 -8.54
N ARG A 613 -32.31 -6.49 -7.99
CA ARG A 613 -31.81 -7.29 -6.85
C ARG A 613 -32.52 -6.94 -5.53
N ASN A 614 -32.35 -7.79 -4.53
CA ASN A 614 -33.04 -7.68 -3.24
C ASN A 614 -32.76 -6.37 -2.46
N GLN A 615 -31.52 -5.86 -2.46
CA GLN A 615 -31.21 -4.62 -1.74
C GLN A 615 -31.88 -3.39 -2.39
N PRO A 616 -31.74 -3.16 -3.72
CA PRO A 616 -32.46 -2.07 -4.39
C PRO A 616 -33.97 -2.21 -4.28
N LEU A 617 -34.52 -3.42 -4.40
CA LEU A 617 -35.97 -3.68 -4.26
C LEU A 617 -36.49 -3.25 -2.88
N LYS A 618 -35.76 -3.56 -1.80
CA LYS A 618 -36.12 -3.11 -0.45
C LYS A 618 -36.12 -1.59 -0.33
N MET A 619 -35.14 -0.92 -0.94
CA MET A 619 -35.06 0.55 -0.94
C MET A 619 -36.22 1.17 -1.72
N PHE A 620 -36.53 0.63 -2.90
CA PHE A 620 -37.64 1.09 -3.75
C PHE A 620 -39.00 0.89 -3.07
N THR A 621 -39.15 -0.22 -2.35
CA THR A 621 -40.36 -0.50 -1.56
C THR A 621 -40.51 0.48 -0.40
N LYS A 622 -39.44 0.76 0.34
CA LYS A 622 -39.44 1.75 1.43
C LYS A 622 -39.70 3.17 0.94
N ALA A 623 -39.15 3.54 -0.22
CA ALA A 623 -39.36 4.85 -0.83
C ALA A 623 -40.75 5.03 -1.48
N GLY A 624 -41.53 3.95 -1.62
CA GLY A 624 -42.86 3.99 -2.21
C GLY A 624 -42.89 3.90 -3.74
N ILE A 625 -41.77 3.63 -4.39
CA ILE A 625 -41.69 3.44 -5.86
C ILE A 625 -42.53 2.21 -6.27
N SER A 626 -42.46 1.12 -5.50
CA SER A 626 -43.24 -0.09 -5.81
C SER A 626 -44.74 0.14 -5.70
N LYS A 627 -45.19 0.90 -4.70
CA LYS A 627 -46.60 1.30 -4.55
C LYS A 627 -47.06 2.21 -5.69
N LEU A 628 -46.17 3.05 -6.19
CA LEU A 628 -46.48 4.02 -7.23
C LEU A 628 -46.67 3.32 -8.59
N LEU A 629 -45.82 2.35 -8.92
CA LEU A 629 -45.86 1.64 -10.22
C LEU A 629 -46.73 0.37 -10.22
N GLY A 630 -46.98 -0.22 -9.06
CA GLY A 630 -47.59 -1.55 -8.95
C GLY A 630 -46.55 -2.67 -9.05
N GLU A 631 -46.89 -3.85 -8.54
CA GLU A 631 -45.97 -5.01 -8.54
C GLU A 631 -45.67 -5.50 -9.97
N ASP A 632 -46.63 -5.35 -10.88
CA ASP A 632 -46.51 -5.73 -12.30
C ASP A 632 -45.39 -5.01 -13.06
N ALA A 633 -44.95 -3.84 -12.57
CA ALA A 633 -43.86 -3.10 -13.17
C ALA A 633 -42.49 -3.76 -12.95
N PHE A 634 -42.38 -4.69 -12.00
CA PHE A 634 -41.14 -5.37 -11.64
C PHE A 634 -41.13 -6.78 -12.21
N GLN A 635 -40.24 -7.00 -13.19
CA GLN A 635 -40.16 -8.24 -13.94
C GLN A 635 -38.81 -8.94 -13.72
N PRO A 636 -38.77 -10.28 -13.80
CA PRO A 636 -37.54 -11.03 -13.59
C PRO A 636 -36.52 -10.74 -14.70
N ASN A 637 -36.96 -10.62 -15.95
CA ASN A 637 -36.08 -10.41 -17.10
C ASN A 637 -36.67 -9.45 -18.14
N ILE A 638 -35.85 -9.06 -19.13
CA ILE A 638 -36.26 -8.13 -20.19
C ILE A 638 -37.31 -8.77 -21.10
N ALA A 639 -37.21 -10.08 -21.37
CA ALA A 639 -38.20 -10.80 -22.18
C ALA A 639 -39.61 -10.71 -21.57
N ALA A 640 -39.74 -10.91 -20.26
CA ALA A 640 -41.00 -10.75 -19.52
C ALA A 640 -41.50 -9.30 -19.52
N VAL A 641 -40.60 -8.30 -19.52
CA VAL A 641 -40.99 -6.90 -19.73
C VAL A 641 -41.59 -6.71 -21.12
N ILE A 642 -40.96 -7.26 -22.16
CA ILE A 642 -41.48 -7.14 -23.54
C ILE A 642 -42.81 -7.87 -23.70
N GLU A 643 -42.93 -9.11 -23.20
CA GLU A 643 -44.18 -9.85 -23.21
C GLU A 643 -45.30 -9.09 -22.47
N ARG A 644 -44.95 -8.43 -21.35
CA ARG A 644 -45.90 -7.58 -20.62
C ARG A 644 -46.30 -6.33 -21.40
N ILE A 645 -45.36 -5.68 -22.07
CA ILE A 645 -45.63 -4.53 -22.92
C ILE A 645 -46.54 -4.94 -24.08
N GLU A 646 -46.22 -6.05 -24.76
CA GLU A 646 -47.02 -6.58 -25.86
C GLU A 646 -48.44 -6.94 -25.39
N THR A 647 -48.60 -7.58 -24.22
CA THR A 647 -49.94 -7.95 -23.70
C THR A 647 -50.77 -6.77 -23.22
N VAL A 648 -50.15 -5.71 -22.67
CA VAL A 648 -50.87 -4.55 -22.10
C VAL A 648 -51.14 -3.46 -23.14
N ASP A 649 -50.20 -3.20 -24.05
CA ASP A 649 -50.36 -2.19 -25.10
C ASP A 649 -51.10 -2.71 -26.34
N LEU A 650 -51.21 -4.03 -26.58
CA LEU A 650 -52.16 -4.58 -27.59
C LEU A 650 -53.61 -4.60 -27.08
N ALA A 651 -53.83 -4.41 -25.78
CA ALA A 651 -55.17 -4.36 -25.17
C ALA A 651 -55.75 -2.93 -25.03
N ARG A 652 -54.97 -1.90 -25.39
CA ARG A 652 -55.35 -0.49 -25.46
C ARG A 652 -55.35 0.00 -26.90
#